data_AF-A0A679IE17-F1
#
_entry.id   AF-A0A679IE17-F1
#
_cell.length_a   1.000
_cell.length_b   1.000
_cell.length_c   1.000
_cell.angle_alpha   90.00
_cell.angle_beta   90.00
_cell.angle_gamma   90.00
#
_symmetry.space_group_name_H-M   'P 1'
#
loop_
_entity.id
_entity.type
_entity.pdbx_description
1 polymer ?
#
loop_
_entity_poly.entity_id
_entity_poly.type
_entity_poly.pdbx_seq_one_letter_code
_entity_poly.pdbx_strand_id
1 'polypeptide(L)'
;MLLIAVSSRLPKHSPEMSPIIGATPLLRRLPLAAWLATLGLGGALLASAPVCAQSTTVPTRMAPLLVDPALLGGAPPVPAPSAAALAGGMPSAATGIKKAAAKKMAQQPVIQAPAQPVVAEPASTPVAAPSKSAAATPAKPEPTPEPAPEPAPTPTQAPAPTVPLAPRAPVPAASTQPLAAASKPQSPALSKDQTELLADVITGRNDLELTATGHAELRRDGTVLNADRIVYNIVEDNVDAQGNVLYRDPVQGTTMSGTDADIVVAARTGYINNSNYEIRQKRQIMQPNQGPWSFNAPPIGAAATGSSAAVPLGGTNVPSYGMASGSTLTQQPGQQTAINEAVAASADAETQAQSAAAGDTAFLPGQTPLARIVETMSHGQAARINLEGENRYRAEDATYTTCPAGDSGWYARASTYHLDYEQNQGAATNSLLYFQDVPFLYMPYAFFPLDRGRHSGFLSPSLGSSQLNGFQTIVPYYFNLAPNYDATVAPAIYGKRGVSFNTELRYLGNTGQSPVPTYTGKDAFSYMPNDRLANRDRWSFLTQHQQQFNSLLPGLSGAWDLQGVSDSYYFADMSNSLAAISQSYLPRTGRVNYAAPTWNASIVAQGYQTLQTNASAPVATPYQLLPQVNFAMNRSLLGAAGFSNVRLNENDELEVLRSNGMFDQPARMDAVLSANSSYFTNQTQSYVQGNRLWAYPQFVTSWQAPGMFITPKAGVHYTQYNTNAGQVTSSGATDGTTQTSAFSASRTLPILSLDSGLIFDRKTEYFGRSLNQTLEPRLYYLYVPYRDQTNLPLFDTGVADVSYAQIFSENSFTGWDRISNANQVTAALTSRYSMDKTGQQLMGFSVGQRILFQPQQVNLYSTQPTSSYGSNDYFAQANGMVAPYTSVNGFAQVSPYSQSNATNNNTKANRINRASIGARFQPSRENVLNYSYRYQNQDYIPGATTSGMTATAVMQNDVSAAWKIWGPLRAVGRYTYSAVQSTQIESLAGLEYNASCWTARAVYHRAMTPSSTGTPFLNSSFFVQLELKGMGSIGSSPLDVLRRNVPNYTRTSDAAFMPPLTDPYY
;
A
#
# COMPACT_ATOMS: atom_id res chain seq x y z
N MET A 1 27.36 8.70 6.37
CA MET A 1 28.65 9.42 6.48
C MET A 1 29.59 8.80 5.47
N LEU A 2 30.09 9.58 4.50
CA LEU A 2 30.92 9.05 3.40
C LEU A 2 32.40 9.24 3.76
N LEU A 3 33.26 8.28 3.43
CA LEU A 3 34.71 8.42 3.61
C LEU A 3 35.46 7.78 2.44
N ILE A 4 36.05 8.63 1.60
CA ILE A 4 36.90 8.26 0.46
C ILE A 4 38.35 8.27 0.94
N ALA A 5 39.12 7.24 0.59
CA ALA A 5 40.56 7.19 0.84
C ALA A 5 41.33 7.21 -0.48
N VAL A 6 42.32 8.11 -0.60
CA VAL A 6 43.20 8.23 -1.77
C VAL A 6 44.64 7.89 -1.37
N SER A 7 45.37 7.21 -2.26
CA SER A 7 46.69 6.62 -2.04
C SER A 7 47.84 7.63 -1.98
N SER A 8 48.89 7.35 -1.18
CA SER A 8 50.27 7.53 -1.63
C SER A 8 51.36 6.79 -0.81
N ARG A 9 52.15 5.97 -1.53
CA ARG A 9 53.62 5.71 -1.41
C ARG A 9 54.26 5.26 -0.07
N LEU A 10 54.62 3.96 -0.02
CA LEU A 10 55.99 3.36 0.04
C LEU A 10 57.17 4.17 0.66
N PRO A 11 58.20 3.53 1.30
CA PRO A 11 58.76 2.22 0.89
C PRO A 11 59.28 1.21 1.96
N LYS A 12 59.43 -0.04 1.51
CA LYS A 12 60.44 -1.09 1.85
C LYS A 12 60.97 -1.22 3.31
N HIS A 13 60.73 -2.39 3.93
CA HIS A 13 61.80 -3.42 4.09
C HIS A 13 61.24 -4.82 4.45
N SER A 14 62.04 -5.84 4.16
CA SER A 14 61.91 -7.28 4.49
C SER A 14 63.33 -7.91 4.33
N PRO A 15 63.57 -9.23 4.59
CA PRO A 15 62.72 -10.29 5.14
C PRO A 15 63.38 -11.09 6.31
N GLU A 16 62.67 -12.10 6.86
CA GLU A 16 63.13 -13.38 7.48
C GLU A 16 61.94 -14.03 8.23
N MET A 17 61.84 -15.33 8.53
CA MET A 17 62.23 -16.57 7.85
C MET A 17 61.31 -17.72 8.40
N SER A 18 61.29 -18.90 7.78
CA SER A 18 60.32 -20.00 8.03
C SER A 18 60.83 -21.09 9.01
N PRO A 19 60.30 -22.35 9.04
CA PRO A 19 59.02 -22.84 9.58
C PRO A 19 59.20 -24.01 10.60
N ILE A 20 58.13 -24.73 10.98
CA ILE A 20 58.02 -26.18 11.32
C ILE A 20 56.53 -26.44 11.71
N ILE A 21 55.69 -27.23 11.01
CA ILE A 21 55.67 -28.67 10.69
C ILE A 21 55.21 -29.57 11.87
N GLY A 22 54.05 -30.23 11.71
CA GLY A 22 53.50 -31.25 12.60
C GLY A 22 52.11 -31.70 12.12
N ALA A 23 51.82 -33.01 12.07
CA ALA A 23 50.69 -33.56 11.29
C ALA A 23 49.66 -34.41 12.08
N THR A 24 48.52 -34.64 11.41
CA THR A 24 47.34 -35.48 11.74
C THR A 24 47.60 -37.00 11.56
N PRO A 25 46.62 -37.92 11.71
CA PRO A 25 45.41 -38.01 12.59
C PRO A 25 45.24 -39.43 13.24
N LEU A 26 44.16 -39.68 14.02
CA LEU A 26 43.21 -40.83 13.84
C LEU A 26 42.14 -40.99 14.96
N LEU A 27 41.11 -41.82 14.68
CA LEU A 27 39.97 -42.18 15.55
C LEU A 27 40.38 -43.30 16.57
N ARG A 28 39.62 -43.72 17.60
CA ARG A 28 38.17 -44.04 17.66
C ARG A 28 37.74 -44.49 19.09
N ARG A 29 36.41 -44.47 19.35
CA ARG A 29 35.60 -45.19 20.39
C ARG A 29 35.08 -44.38 21.60
N LEU A 30 33.77 -44.55 21.83
CA LEU A 30 32.89 -44.21 22.97
C LEU A 30 32.97 -45.33 24.05
N PRO A 31 32.28 -45.29 25.24
CA PRO A 31 31.13 -44.43 25.61
C PRO A 31 31.04 -43.88 27.08
N LEU A 32 29.98 -43.08 27.28
CA LEU A 32 29.07 -43.02 28.46
C LEU A 32 29.29 -42.02 29.63
N ALA A 33 28.14 -41.47 30.06
CA ALA A 33 27.74 -41.00 31.40
C ALA A 33 27.68 -39.48 31.72
N ALA A 34 26.60 -39.13 32.46
CA ALA A 34 26.31 -37.90 33.20
C ALA A 34 26.17 -36.56 32.44
N TRP A 35 24.93 -36.15 32.13
CA TRP A 35 24.19 -35.05 32.82
C TRP A 35 22.96 -34.59 32.00
N LEU A 36 21.74 -34.90 32.46
CA LEU A 36 20.51 -34.27 31.96
C LEU A 36 19.33 -34.48 32.93
N ALA A 37 18.43 -33.49 32.97
CA ALA A 37 17.07 -33.49 33.51
C ALA A 37 16.82 -33.85 35.00
N THR A 38 16.39 -32.84 35.77
CA THR A 38 15.04 -32.85 36.36
C THR A 38 14.45 -31.42 36.40
N LEU A 39 13.37 -31.19 35.66
CA LEU A 39 12.44 -30.09 35.87
C LEU A 39 11.06 -30.71 36.05
N GLY A 40 10.47 -30.57 37.25
CA GLY A 40 9.19 -31.17 37.61
C GLY A 40 8.14 -30.11 37.88
N LEU A 41 6.99 -30.20 37.19
CA LEU A 41 5.79 -29.46 37.53
C LEU A 41 4.95 -30.24 38.54
N GLY A 42 4.54 -29.58 39.61
CA GLY A 42 3.58 -30.06 40.60
C GLY A 42 2.88 -28.85 41.22
N GLY A 43 1.62 -28.97 41.60
CA GLY A 43 0.83 -27.83 42.10
C GLY A 43 -0.12 -28.21 43.23
N ALA A 44 -0.87 -27.19 43.67
CA ALA A 44 -1.96 -27.16 44.65
C ALA A 44 -1.67 -26.42 45.99
N LEU A 45 -2.53 -25.41 46.22
CA LEU A 45 -3.15 -25.00 47.49
C LEU A 45 -2.31 -24.44 48.67
N LEU A 46 -2.58 -23.14 48.91
CA LEU A 46 -2.88 -22.49 50.20
C LEU A 46 -1.78 -22.21 51.27
N ALA A 47 -2.05 -21.08 51.96
CA ALA A 47 -1.61 -20.64 53.28
C ALA A 47 -0.25 -19.91 53.46
N SER A 48 -0.35 -18.78 54.19
CA SER A 48 0.67 -18.09 55.01
C SER A 48 2.03 -17.68 54.40
N ALA A 49 2.33 -16.38 54.49
CA ALA A 49 3.70 -15.86 54.49
C ALA A 49 4.41 -16.21 55.83
N PRO A 50 5.76 -16.09 55.90
CA PRO A 50 6.31 -14.78 56.22
C PRO A 50 7.60 -14.36 55.46
N VAL A 51 7.81 -13.04 55.47
CA VAL A 51 9.07 -12.27 55.44
C VAL A 51 10.39 -13.03 55.18
N CYS A 52 11.10 -12.63 54.12
CA CYS A 52 12.56 -12.62 54.08
C CYS A 52 13.06 -11.34 53.35
N ALA A 53 14.26 -10.87 53.68
CA ALA A 53 14.71 -9.52 53.35
C ALA A 53 15.27 -9.36 51.93
N GLN A 54 15.14 -8.15 51.36
CA GLN A 54 15.79 -7.77 50.10
C GLN A 54 17.26 -7.38 50.36
N SER A 55 18.19 -8.07 49.71
CA SER A 55 19.59 -7.63 49.63
C SER A 55 19.74 -6.53 48.58
N THR A 56 20.33 -5.39 48.96
CA THR A 56 20.54 -4.25 48.06
C THR A 56 21.85 -4.40 47.29
N THR A 57 21.78 -4.89 46.04
CA THR A 57 22.90 -4.85 45.09
C THR A 57 22.56 -3.94 43.90
N VAL A 58 23.20 -2.78 43.84
CA VAL A 58 23.02 -1.80 42.75
C VAL A 58 23.85 -2.23 41.53
N PRO A 59 23.24 -2.41 40.34
CA PRO A 59 24.01 -2.59 39.11
C PRO A 59 24.68 -1.26 38.71
N THR A 60 26.00 -1.30 38.51
CA THR A 60 26.80 -0.11 38.20
C THR A 60 26.47 0.47 36.83
N ARG A 61 26.29 1.79 36.78
CA ARG A 61 25.98 2.57 35.57
C ARG A 61 27.26 2.77 34.75
N MET A 62 27.26 2.36 33.47
CA MET A 62 28.32 2.80 32.53
C MET A 62 28.25 4.32 32.34
N ALA A 63 29.41 4.98 32.35
CA ALA A 63 29.51 6.42 32.19
C ALA A 63 29.35 6.83 30.70
N PRO A 64 28.67 7.95 30.40
CA PRO A 64 28.61 8.48 29.04
C PRO A 64 29.96 9.10 28.64
N LEU A 65 30.37 8.90 27.39
CA LEU A 65 31.54 9.53 26.82
C LEU A 65 31.23 11.01 26.49
N LEU A 66 31.79 11.96 27.26
CA LEU A 66 31.77 13.38 26.86
C LEU A 66 32.92 13.65 25.88
N VAL A 67 32.61 14.42 24.83
CA VAL A 67 33.62 15.09 24.00
C VAL A 67 33.63 16.56 24.41
N ASP A 68 34.80 17.07 24.79
CA ASP A 68 34.99 18.44 25.24
C ASP A 68 35.05 19.42 24.04
N PRO A 69 34.18 20.46 23.97
CA PRO A 69 34.24 21.47 22.92
C PRO A 69 35.47 22.40 22.97
N ALA A 70 36.26 22.39 24.04
CA ALA A 70 37.33 23.38 24.28
C ALA A 70 38.61 23.22 23.41
N LEU A 71 38.68 22.24 22.50
CA LEU A 71 39.90 21.85 21.78
C LEU A 71 40.09 22.44 20.38
N LEU A 72 39.36 23.50 20.00
CA LEU A 72 39.65 24.35 18.84
C LEU A 72 39.67 25.83 19.25
N GLY A 73 40.77 26.54 18.97
CA GLY A 73 41.15 27.78 19.65
C GLY A 73 40.54 29.10 19.13
N GLY A 74 40.71 30.17 19.92
CA GLY A 74 40.35 31.56 19.58
C GLY A 74 41.37 32.26 18.64
N ALA A 75 41.39 33.59 18.48
CA ALA A 75 40.72 34.72 19.16
C ALA A 75 40.69 35.93 18.17
N PRO A 76 40.54 37.24 18.53
CA PRO A 76 40.09 37.91 19.77
C PRO A 76 38.98 38.99 19.56
N PRO A 77 38.50 39.71 20.60
CA PRO A 77 37.43 40.73 20.49
C PRO A 77 37.85 42.19 20.82
N VAL A 78 37.34 43.18 20.06
CA VAL A 78 37.40 44.65 20.35
C VAL A 78 36.20 45.37 19.65
N PRO A 79 35.85 46.65 19.95
CA PRO A 79 34.85 47.01 20.96
C PRO A 79 33.63 47.79 20.41
N ALA A 80 32.71 48.17 21.30
CA ALA A 80 31.61 49.12 21.03
C ALA A 80 31.89 50.53 21.57
N PRO A 81 31.21 51.57 21.04
CA PRO A 81 30.93 52.81 21.76
C PRO A 81 29.40 53.12 21.80
N SER A 82 28.80 53.36 22.98
CA SER A 82 28.41 54.70 23.50
C SER A 82 27.02 55.21 23.01
N ALA A 83 26.13 55.82 23.80
CA ALA A 83 26.13 56.11 25.25
C ALA A 83 24.68 56.34 25.81
N ALA A 84 24.62 56.79 27.07
CA ALA A 84 23.46 57.12 27.93
C ALA A 84 22.42 58.12 27.32
N ALA A 85 21.25 58.40 27.93
CA ALA A 85 20.84 58.38 29.37
C ALA A 85 19.27 58.30 29.53
N LEU A 86 18.61 58.41 30.70
CA LEU A 86 19.03 58.76 32.07
C LEU A 86 18.18 58.10 33.20
N ALA A 87 16.97 58.62 33.49
CA ALA A 87 16.08 58.28 34.62
C ALA A 87 14.60 58.51 34.20
N GLY A 88 13.55 58.05 34.90
CA GLY A 88 13.41 57.27 36.13
C GLY A 88 12.00 57.45 36.73
N GLY A 89 11.66 56.76 37.83
CA GLY A 89 10.46 57.04 38.63
C GLY A 89 9.30 56.02 38.56
N MET A 90 8.87 55.60 39.75
CA MET A 90 7.61 54.92 40.10
C MET A 90 6.65 55.94 40.77
N PRO A 91 5.38 55.62 41.14
CA PRO A 91 4.39 54.72 40.53
C PRO A 91 2.93 55.33 40.53
N SER A 92 1.92 54.47 40.32
CA SER A 92 0.61 54.47 41.03
C SER A 92 -0.64 55.12 40.41
N ALA A 93 -1.79 54.45 40.67
CA ALA A 93 -3.18 54.95 40.77
C ALA A 93 -3.86 55.59 39.54
N ALA A 94 -5.20 55.56 39.37
CA ALA A 94 -6.28 54.69 39.89
C ALA A 94 -7.58 54.97 39.06
N THR A 95 -8.70 54.29 39.36
CA THR A 95 -10.13 54.69 39.13
C THR A 95 -10.49 55.56 37.90
N GLY A 96 -11.37 55.19 36.96
CA GLY A 96 -12.51 54.29 37.03
C GLY A 96 -13.82 55.01 37.44
N ILE A 97 -14.75 55.23 36.48
CA ILE A 97 -16.14 55.72 36.72
C ILE A 97 -17.05 55.30 35.53
N LYS A 98 -18.39 55.44 35.66
CA LYS A 98 -19.41 54.78 34.81
C LYS A 98 -20.29 55.75 33.98
N LYS A 99 -20.89 55.18 32.92
CA LYS A 99 -22.24 55.43 32.35
C LYS A 99 -22.55 56.69 31.49
N ALA A 100 -22.93 56.38 30.23
CA ALA A 100 -24.26 56.62 29.63
C ALA A 100 -24.57 57.85 28.72
N ALA A 101 -25.03 57.50 27.50
CA ALA A 101 -26.22 58.00 26.78
C ALA A 101 -26.22 59.34 25.95
N ALA A 102 -26.08 59.15 24.63
CA ALA A 102 -27.06 59.48 23.56
C ALA A 102 -27.12 60.87 22.87
N LYS A 103 -27.01 60.82 21.51
CA LYS A 103 -27.34 61.84 20.48
C LYS A 103 -26.42 63.10 20.46
N LYS A 104 -26.22 63.82 19.34
CA LYS A 104 -26.92 63.90 18.03
C LYS A 104 -25.94 64.37 16.92
N MET A 105 -26.41 64.41 15.65
CA MET A 105 -25.84 65.16 14.48
C MET A 105 -24.53 64.61 13.83
N ALA A 106 -24.19 64.89 12.56
CA ALA A 106 -24.97 65.17 11.33
C ALA A 106 -24.05 65.18 10.06
N GLN A 107 -24.67 65.21 8.85
CA GLN A 107 -24.14 65.63 7.54
C GLN A 107 -23.07 64.79 6.79
N GLN A 108 -23.44 64.30 5.59
CA GLN A 108 -22.66 64.41 4.32
C GLN A 108 -23.59 64.13 3.10
N PRO A 109 -23.37 64.71 1.89
CA PRO A 109 -24.27 64.54 0.74
C PRO A 109 -23.68 63.85 -0.53
N VAL A 110 -24.47 62.94 -1.13
CA VAL A 110 -24.89 62.79 -2.56
C VAL A 110 -23.80 62.88 -3.67
N ILE A 111 -23.68 61.99 -4.68
CA ILE A 111 -24.53 61.82 -5.91
C ILE A 111 -24.31 60.43 -6.57
N GLN A 112 -25.38 59.60 -6.64
CA GLN A 112 -25.93 58.79 -7.78
C GLN A 112 -25.06 57.88 -8.69
N ALA A 113 -25.54 56.82 -9.37
CA ALA A 113 -26.84 56.07 -9.47
C ALA A 113 -26.63 54.81 -10.38
N PRO A 114 -27.60 53.89 -10.66
CA PRO A 114 -29.03 53.80 -10.29
C PRO A 114 -29.40 52.46 -9.58
N ALA A 115 -30.60 51.90 -9.79
CA ALA A 115 -31.14 50.69 -9.12
C ALA A 115 -32.23 49.96 -9.96
N GLN A 116 -32.73 48.80 -9.48
CA GLN A 116 -33.97 48.14 -9.95
C GLN A 116 -34.92 47.76 -8.77
N PRO A 117 -36.24 47.53 -9.01
CA PRO A 117 -37.32 47.45 -8.00
C PRO A 117 -37.61 45.98 -7.52
N VAL A 118 -38.17 45.62 -6.34
CA VAL A 118 -39.37 46.07 -5.53
C VAL A 118 -40.70 45.50 -6.10
N VAL A 119 -41.62 44.82 -5.37
CA VAL A 119 -41.79 44.43 -3.93
C VAL A 119 -42.81 43.26 -3.74
N ALA A 120 -43.01 42.74 -2.50
CA ALA A 120 -44.03 41.72 -2.10
C ALA A 120 -45.36 42.35 -1.58
N GLU A 121 -46.37 41.74 -0.93
CA GLU A 121 -46.70 40.40 -0.34
C GLU A 121 -48.28 40.26 -0.45
N PRO A 122 -49.15 39.67 0.43
CA PRO A 122 -48.98 38.88 1.68
C PRO A 122 -49.76 37.53 1.79
N ALA A 123 -49.61 36.91 2.97
CA ALA A 123 -50.14 35.62 3.47
C ALA A 123 -51.67 35.37 3.58
N SER A 124 -52.06 34.07 3.70
CA SER A 124 -53.00 33.53 4.71
C SER A 124 -53.04 31.97 4.76
N THR A 125 -53.75 31.39 5.75
CA THR A 125 -53.67 30.01 6.30
C THR A 125 -55.07 29.35 6.48
N PRO A 126 -55.26 28.09 6.94
CA PRO A 126 -54.52 26.81 6.76
C PRO A 126 -55.43 25.53 6.61
N VAL A 127 -54.83 24.31 6.65
CA VAL A 127 -55.38 22.95 7.02
C VAL A 127 -56.60 22.37 6.26
N ALA A 128 -56.41 21.20 5.60
CA ALA A 128 -57.25 19.98 5.74
C ALA A 128 -56.75 18.78 4.89
N ALA A 129 -57.12 17.55 5.29
CA ALA A 129 -57.05 16.28 4.54
C ALA A 129 -57.95 15.23 5.26
N PRO A 130 -58.25 14.02 4.73
CA PRO A 130 -58.08 13.47 3.37
C PRO A 130 -59.40 12.86 2.78
N SER A 131 -59.42 12.42 1.51
CA SER A 131 -60.38 11.41 1.00
C SER A 131 -59.89 10.70 -0.29
N LYS A 132 -60.65 9.72 -0.80
CA LYS A 132 -60.25 8.76 -1.86
C LYS A 132 -61.12 8.88 -3.13
N SER A 133 -60.58 8.34 -4.24
CA SER A 133 -61.26 7.42 -5.19
C SER A 133 -61.59 7.90 -6.63
N ALA A 134 -61.09 7.11 -7.59
CA ALA A 134 -61.70 6.70 -8.87
C ALA A 134 -62.18 7.71 -9.95
N ALA A 135 -61.36 7.80 -11.01
CA ALA A 135 -61.70 7.45 -12.41
C ALA A 135 -62.57 8.37 -13.32
N ALA A 136 -62.51 8.03 -14.62
CA ALA A 136 -63.29 8.48 -15.79
C ALA A 136 -62.89 9.81 -16.50
N THR A 137 -62.51 9.65 -17.78
CA THR A 137 -62.28 10.70 -18.80
C THR A 137 -63.55 10.90 -19.65
N PRO A 138 -63.72 12.05 -20.34
CA PRO A 138 -64.31 11.99 -21.69
C PRO A 138 -63.70 12.91 -22.77
N ALA A 139 -63.52 12.32 -23.96
CA ALA A 139 -63.75 12.84 -25.33
C ALA A 139 -63.13 14.17 -25.88
N LYS A 140 -62.19 13.95 -26.82
CA LYS A 140 -61.94 14.55 -28.16
C LYS A 140 -62.97 15.54 -28.77
N PRO A 141 -62.52 16.41 -29.71
CA PRO A 141 -62.87 16.17 -31.14
C PRO A 141 -61.69 16.28 -32.16
N GLU A 142 -61.96 15.86 -33.40
CA GLU A 142 -61.12 15.85 -34.64
C GLU A 142 -61.89 16.63 -35.75
N PRO A 143 -61.44 16.87 -37.03
CA PRO A 143 -60.71 15.95 -37.96
C PRO A 143 -59.59 16.51 -38.92
N THR A 144 -58.58 15.66 -39.24
CA THR A 144 -57.85 15.37 -40.54
C THR A 144 -57.54 16.44 -41.65
N PRO A 145 -56.77 16.16 -42.76
CA PRO A 145 -55.84 15.05 -43.09
C PRO A 145 -54.46 15.41 -43.74
N GLU A 146 -53.47 14.50 -43.58
CA GLU A 146 -52.43 13.94 -44.51
C GLU A 146 -51.69 14.76 -45.64
N PRO A 147 -50.55 14.29 -46.26
CA PRO A 147 -50.16 12.90 -46.62
C PRO A 147 -48.78 12.37 -46.12
N ALA A 148 -48.59 11.04 -46.20
CA ALA A 148 -47.36 10.31 -45.88
C ALA A 148 -46.66 9.63 -47.11
N PRO A 149 -45.41 9.13 -46.99
CA PRO A 149 -44.76 8.28 -47.99
C PRO A 149 -44.43 6.84 -47.53
N GLU A 150 -45.12 5.87 -48.15
CA GLU A 150 -44.71 4.53 -48.67
C GLU A 150 -43.87 3.49 -47.83
N PRO A 151 -44.24 2.18 -47.84
CA PRO A 151 -43.57 1.12 -47.05
C PRO A 151 -42.63 0.18 -47.84
N ALA A 152 -41.92 -0.70 -47.11
CA ALA A 152 -41.03 -1.73 -47.66
C ALA A 152 -41.78 -3.01 -48.14
N PRO A 153 -41.21 -3.79 -49.10
CA PRO A 153 -41.92 -4.87 -49.81
C PRO A 153 -42.01 -6.23 -49.10
N THR A 154 -43.00 -7.03 -49.53
CA THR A 154 -43.45 -8.31 -48.95
C THR A 154 -42.79 -9.56 -49.59
N PRO A 155 -42.54 -10.66 -48.84
CA PRO A 155 -42.13 -11.96 -49.39
C PRO A 155 -43.31 -12.88 -49.76
N THR A 156 -43.11 -13.81 -50.70
CA THR A 156 -44.14 -14.71 -51.25
C THR A 156 -44.05 -16.15 -50.69
N GLN A 157 -45.22 -16.81 -50.57
CA GLN A 157 -45.45 -18.21 -50.19
C GLN A 157 -45.01 -19.22 -51.29
N ALA A 158 -44.94 -20.56 -51.13
CA ALA A 158 -44.76 -21.50 -50.01
C ALA A 158 -44.53 -22.92 -50.64
N PRO A 159 -44.21 -23.99 -49.87
CA PRO A 159 -45.27 -24.95 -49.53
C PRO A 159 -45.13 -25.60 -48.13
N ALA A 160 -46.02 -26.57 -47.84
CA ALA A 160 -46.37 -27.11 -46.52
C ALA A 160 -45.43 -28.22 -45.97
N PRO A 161 -45.49 -28.57 -44.66
CA PRO A 161 -44.51 -29.44 -43.99
C PRO A 161 -44.87 -30.94 -44.00
N THR A 162 -43.85 -31.79 -43.86
CA THR A 162 -43.98 -33.23 -43.57
C THR A 162 -43.95 -33.53 -42.06
N VAL A 163 -44.69 -34.57 -41.67
CA VAL A 163 -44.86 -35.04 -40.28
C VAL A 163 -43.54 -35.71 -39.78
N PRO A 164 -43.14 -35.54 -38.50
CA PRO A 164 -41.79 -35.89 -38.06
C PRO A 164 -41.56 -37.39 -37.82
N LEU A 165 -40.32 -37.84 -38.08
CA LEU A 165 -39.78 -39.10 -37.57
C LEU A 165 -39.17 -38.90 -36.17
N ALA A 166 -39.24 -39.95 -35.34
CA ALA A 166 -38.79 -39.93 -33.95
C ALA A 166 -37.27 -39.67 -33.81
N PRO A 167 -36.82 -39.03 -32.71
CA PRO A 167 -35.42 -38.68 -32.51
C PRO A 167 -34.54 -39.93 -32.37
N ARG A 168 -33.59 -40.09 -33.31
CA ARG A 168 -32.50 -41.06 -33.19
C ARG A 168 -31.40 -40.49 -32.29
N ALA A 169 -30.81 -41.31 -31.43
CA ALA A 169 -29.82 -40.87 -30.44
C ALA A 169 -28.60 -40.19 -31.11
N PRO A 170 -28.00 -39.16 -30.47
CA PRO A 170 -26.86 -38.44 -31.04
C PRO A 170 -25.62 -39.35 -31.12
N VAL A 171 -25.16 -39.60 -32.33
CA VAL A 171 -23.81 -40.11 -32.59
C VAL A 171 -22.83 -38.94 -32.39
N PRO A 172 -21.67 -39.13 -31.72
CA PRO A 172 -20.69 -38.06 -31.58
C PRO A 172 -20.19 -37.58 -32.94
N ALA A 173 -20.41 -36.30 -33.25
CA ALA A 173 -19.78 -35.68 -34.41
C ALA A 173 -18.28 -35.56 -34.14
N ALA A 174 -17.45 -36.12 -35.03
CA ALA A 174 -16.01 -35.99 -34.95
C ALA A 174 -15.60 -34.51 -35.06
N SER A 175 -14.54 -34.12 -34.33
CA SER A 175 -14.06 -32.75 -34.33
C SER A 175 -13.58 -32.31 -35.70
N THR A 176 -14.30 -31.36 -36.32
CA THR A 176 -13.80 -30.60 -37.46
C THR A 176 -12.64 -29.73 -37.00
N GLN A 177 -11.41 -30.25 -37.14
CA GLN A 177 -10.20 -29.44 -37.03
C GLN A 177 -10.27 -28.31 -38.07
N PRO A 178 -9.70 -27.12 -37.79
CA PRO A 178 -9.45 -26.13 -38.83
C PRO A 178 -8.63 -26.75 -39.95
N LEU A 179 -8.91 -26.37 -41.21
CA LEU A 179 -8.01 -26.74 -42.31
C LEU A 179 -6.62 -26.18 -42.01
N ALA A 180 -5.67 -27.08 -41.73
CA ALA A 180 -4.28 -26.71 -41.57
C ALA A 180 -3.79 -26.07 -42.88
N ALA A 181 -3.31 -24.83 -42.80
CA ALA A 181 -2.52 -24.25 -43.88
C ALA A 181 -1.34 -25.20 -44.11
N ALA A 182 -1.22 -25.74 -45.33
CA ALA A 182 -0.26 -26.79 -45.63
C ALA A 182 1.17 -26.29 -45.36
N SER A 183 1.78 -26.79 -44.28
CA SER A 183 3.18 -26.53 -43.99
C SER A 183 4.00 -27.11 -45.14
N LYS A 184 4.79 -26.25 -45.81
CA LYS A 184 5.89 -26.73 -46.64
C LYS A 184 6.73 -27.69 -45.75
N PRO A 185 7.21 -28.83 -46.28
CA PRO A 185 8.08 -29.71 -45.51
C PRO A 185 9.28 -28.88 -45.02
N GLN A 186 9.48 -28.81 -43.71
CA GLN A 186 10.70 -28.24 -43.16
C GLN A 186 11.84 -29.15 -43.59
N SER A 187 12.87 -28.59 -44.24
CA SER A 187 14.17 -29.25 -44.34
C SER A 187 14.60 -29.71 -42.94
N PRO A 188 15.23 -30.89 -42.79
CA PRO A 188 15.75 -31.33 -41.50
C PRO A 188 16.68 -30.25 -40.94
N ALA A 189 16.66 -30.07 -39.62
CA ALA A 189 17.56 -29.13 -38.97
C ALA A 189 19.01 -29.54 -39.27
N LEU A 190 19.78 -28.61 -39.86
CA LEU A 190 21.21 -28.78 -40.13
C LEU A 190 21.92 -29.15 -38.84
N SER A 191 22.89 -30.07 -38.91
CA SER A 191 23.76 -30.29 -37.75
C SER A 191 24.60 -29.04 -37.51
N LYS A 192 25.09 -28.88 -36.28
CA LYS A 192 25.98 -27.77 -35.96
C LYS A 192 27.15 -27.69 -36.96
N ASP A 193 27.56 -26.46 -37.27
CA ASP A 193 28.68 -26.10 -38.15
C ASP A 193 28.43 -26.38 -39.67
N GLN A 194 27.33 -27.02 -40.06
CA GLN A 194 26.94 -27.20 -41.48
C GLN A 194 26.40 -25.92 -42.11
N THR A 195 26.86 -25.61 -43.34
CA THR A 195 26.28 -24.59 -44.22
C THR A 195 25.39 -25.24 -45.27
N GLU A 196 24.14 -24.77 -45.40
CA GLU A 196 23.26 -25.02 -46.54
C GLU A 196 23.25 -23.75 -47.42
N LEU A 197 23.42 -23.90 -48.74
CA LEU A 197 23.35 -22.82 -49.72
C LEU A 197 22.34 -23.21 -50.81
N LEU A 198 21.30 -22.38 -50.95
CA LEU A 198 20.19 -22.58 -51.89
C LEU A 198 20.08 -21.37 -52.81
N ALA A 199 19.75 -21.57 -54.09
CA ALA A 199 19.42 -20.51 -55.06
C ALA A 199 18.79 -21.12 -56.32
N ASP A 200 18.25 -20.28 -57.19
CA ASP A 200 17.80 -20.65 -58.54
C ASP A 200 18.98 -21.14 -59.41
N VAL A 201 20.15 -20.52 -59.24
CA VAL A 201 21.41 -20.89 -59.93
C VAL A 201 22.57 -20.82 -58.93
N ILE A 202 23.40 -21.87 -58.88
CA ILE A 202 24.66 -21.90 -58.14
C ILE A 202 25.80 -22.24 -59.13
N THR A 203 26.89 -21.50 -59.06
CA THR A 203 28.08 -21.61 -59.93
C THR A 203 29.36 -21.45 -59.12
N GLY A 204 30.49 -21.94 -59.64
CA GLY A 204 31.81 -21.78 -59.03
C GLY A 204 32.53 -23.11 -58.79
N ARG A 205 33.30 -23.16 -57.69
CA ARG A 205 34.12 -24.29 -57.25
C ARG A 205 33.76 -24.68 -55.82
N ASN A 206 33.27 -25.90 -55.66
CA ASN A 206 32.77 -26.46 -54.39
C ASN A 206 33.87 -26.73 -53.33
N ASP A 207 35.12 -26.41 -53.66
CA ASP A 207 36.32 -26.46 -52.82
C ASP A 207 36.94 -25.07 -52.56
N LEU A 208 36.36 -23.99 -53.10
CA LEU A 208 36.95 -22.64 -53.04
C LEU A 208 35.91 -21.51 -52.92
N GLU A 209 35.04 -21.34 -53.91
CA GLU A 209 34.09 -20.21 -53.99
C GLU A 209 32.81 -20.62 -54.72
N LEU A 210 31.65 -20.30 -54.14
CA LEU A 210 30.34 -20.50 -54.77
C LEU A 210 29.59 -19.17 -54.92
N THR A 211 29.32 -18.77 -56.17
CA THR A 211 28.37 -17.69 -56.50
C THR A 211 26.99 -18.30 -56.72
N ALA A 212 26.06 -17.96 -55.83
CA ALA A 212 24.65 -18.27 -55.88
C ALA A 212 23.84 -17.01 -56.28
N THR A 213 22.87 -17.16 -57.20
CA THR A 213 22.06 -16.05 -57.73
C THR A 213 20.60 -16.46 -57.96
N GLY A 214 19.69 -15.55 -57.61
CA GLY A 214 18.24 -15.77 -57.65
C GLY A 214 17.76 -16.50 -56.40
N HIS A 215 16.95 -15.82 -55.59
CA HIS A 215 16.43 -16.32 -54.30
C HIS A 215 17.52 -16.97 -53.41
N ALA A 216 18.72 -16.39 -53.36
CA ALA A 216 19.84 -17.01 -52.68
C ALA A 216 19.61 -17.00 -51.16
N GLU A 217 19.79 -18.16 -50.52
CA GLU A 217 19.66 -18.36 -49.07
C GLU A 217 20.85 -19.19 -48.57
N LEU A 218 21.66 -18.59 -47.69
CA LEU A 218 22.70 -19.27 -46.93
C LEU A 218 22.25 -19.47 -45.49
N ARG A 219 22.46 -20.67 -44.94
CA ARG A 219 21.94 -21.10 -43.63
C ARG A 219 23.02 -21.87 -42.87
N ARG A 220 23.33 -21.45 -41.65
CA ARG A 220 24.26 -22.14 -40.73
C ARG A 220 23.87 -21.83 -39.29
N ASP A 221 23.91 -22.85 -38.42
CA ASP A 221 23.60 -22.73 -36.98
C ASP A 221 22.30 -21.98 -36.65
N GLY A 222 21.30 -22.14 -37.54
CA GLY A 222 19.99 -21.49 -37.49
C GLY A 222 19.96 -20.04 -37.98
N THR A 223 21.11 -19.38 -38.15
CA THR A 223 21.23 -18.08 -38.83
C THR A 223 20.88 -18.26 -40.30
N VAL A 224 20.12 -17.31 -40.85
CA VAL A 224 19.69 -17.28 -42.26
C VAL A 224 20.07 -15.95 -42.88
N LEU A 225 20.70 -15.99 -44.06
CA LEU A 225 21.09 -14.85 -44.88
C LEU A 225 20.49 -15.02 -46.27
N ASN A 226 19.52 -14.19 -46.63
CA ASN A 226 18.96 -14.11 -47.98
C ASN A 226 19.56 -12.93 -48.76
N ALA A 227 19.70 -13.06 -50.09
CA ALA A 227 20.02 -11.95 -51.01
C ALA A 227 19.68 -12.30 -52.48
N ASP A 228 19.78 -11.32 -53.39
CA ASP A 228 19.66 -11.55 -54.84
C ASP A 228 20.88 -12.32 -55.38
N ARG A 229 22.07 -12.03 -54.82
CA ARG A 229 23.35 -12.71 -55.09
C ARG A 229 24.11 -12.94 -53.78
N ILE A 230 24.71 -14.12 -53.64
CA ILE A 230 25.60 -14.53 -52.54
C ILE A 230 26.87 -15.10 -53.16
N VAL A 231 28.05 -14.62 -52.73
CA VAL A 231 29.35 -15.23 -53.01
C VAL A 231 29.91 -15.77 -51.72
N TYR A 232 30.04 -17.09 -51.61
CA TYR A 232 30.57 -17.76 -50.43
C TYR A 232 31.97 -18.30 -50.70
N ASN A 233 32.99 -17.70 -50.10
CA ASN A 233 34.35 -18.23 -50.08
C ASN A 233 34.45 -19.29 -48.98
N ILE A 234 34.62 -20.54 -49.38
CA ILE A 234 34.62 -21.71 -48.49
C ILE A 234 35.93 -21.78 -47.66
N VAL A 235 37.01 -21.17 -48.14
CA VAL A 235 38.34 -21.20 -47.50
C VAL A 235 38.47 -20.10 -46.44
N GLU A 236 37.87 -18.93 -46.70
CA GLU A 236 37.85 -17.78 -45.77
C GLU A 236 36.60 -17.76 -44.88
N ASP A 237 35.64 -18.67 -45.11
CA ASP A 237 34.31 -18.72 -44.50
C ASP A 237 33.49 -17.42 -44.68
N ASN A 238 33.85 -16.60 -45.66
CA ASN A 238 33.27 -15.27 -45.89
C ASN A 238 32.14 -15.28 -46.94
N VAL A 239 31.16 -14.40 -46.76
CA VAL A 239 30.03 -14.18 -47.66
C VAL A 239 29.92 -12.71 -48.07
N ASP A 240 30.10 -12.44 -49.37
CA ASP A 240 29.68 -11.19 -50.03
C ASP A 240 28.25 -11.37 -50.57
N ALA A 241 27.29 -10.73 -49.90
CA ALA A 241 25.86 -10.77 -50.24
C ALA A 241 25.40 -9.42 -50.78
N GLN A 242 24.70 -9.42 -51.92
CA GLN A 242 24.37 -8.22 -52.69
C GLN A 242 22.92 -8.25 -53.17
N GLY A 243 22.21 -7.14 -52.98
CA GLY A 243 20.81 -6.96 -53.38
C GLY A 243 19.83 -7.64 -52.41
N ASN A 244 18.83 -6.89 -51.95
CA ASN A 244 17.77 -7.34 -51.04
C ASN A 244 18.26 -8.17 -49.83
N VAL A 245 19.43 -7.81 -49.27
CA VAL A 245 20.06 -8.59 -48.21
C VAL A 245 19.16 -8.63 -46.98
N LEU A 246 18.94 -9.82 -46.42
CA LEU A 246 18.17 -10.04 -45.20
C LEU A 246 18.85 -11.09 -44.32
N TYR A 247 19.48 -10.62 -43.25
CA TYR A 247 20.08 -11.43 -42.19
C TYR A 247 19.07 -11.65 -41.05
N ARG A 248 19.03 -12.87 -40.51
CA ARG A 248 18.16 -13.25 -39.39
C ARG A 248 18.96 -14.05 -38.36
N ASP A 249 19.06 -13.53 -37.14
CA ASP A 249 19.63 -14.26 -36.01
C ASP A 249 18.52 -14.97 -35.20
N PRO A 250 18.53 -16.31 -35.10
CA PRO A 250 17.53 -17.06 -34.34
C PRO A 250 17.68 -16.88 -32.82
N VAL A 251 18.86 -16.46 -32.33
CA VAL A 251 19.15 -16.38 -30.89
C VAL A 251 18.46 -15.16 -30.28
N GLN A 252 18.68 -13.97 -30.86
CA GLN A 252 18.06 -12.72 -30.42
C GLN A 252 16.69 -12.47 -31.05
N GLY A 253 16.24 -13.29 -32.01
CA GLY A 253 15.02 -13.04 -32.78
C GLY A 253 15.07 -11.73 -33.57
N THR A 254 16.27 -11.30 -33.95
CA THR A 254 16.54 -10.02 -34.62
C THR A 254 16.67 -10.23 -36.12
N THR A 255 16.06 -9.34 -36.90
CA THR A 255 16.15 -9.35 -38.38
C THR A 255 16.72 -8.04 -38.88
N MET A 256 17.69 -8.10 -39.78
CA MET A 256 18.38 -6.94 -40.36
C MET A 256 18.32 -7.06 -41.89
N SER A 257 17.72 -6.09 -42.59
CA SER A 257 17.86 -5.97 -44.05
C SER A 257 18.90 -4.92 -44.41
N GLY A 258 19.43 -4.95 -45.63
CA GLY A 258 20.43 -4.00 -46.13
C GLY A 258 20.63 -4.05 -47.65
N THR A 259 21.52 -3.20 -48.18
CA THR A 259 21.88 -3.20 -49.61
C THR A 259 22.88 -4.28 -49.97
N ASP A 260 23.83 -4.50 -49.07
CA ASP A 260 25.00 -5.36 -49.22
C ASP A 260 25.56 -5.74 -47.84
N ALA A 261 26.24 -6.88 -47.77
CA ALA A 261 26.89 -7.37 -46.56
C ALA A 261 28.13 -8.21 -46.87
N ASP A 262 29.14 -8.11 -46.02
CA ASP A 262 30.35 -8.96 -46.00
C ASP A 262 30.41 -9.63 -44.63
N ILE A 263 30.31 -10.96 -44.56
CA ILE A 263 30.13 -11.70 -43.30
C ILE A 263 30.92 -13.02 -43.29
N VAL A 264 31.88 -13.13 -42.36
CA VAL A 264 32.52 -14.40 -41.98
C VAL A 264 31.55 -15.19 -41.09
N VAL A 265 31.01 -16.29 -41.62
CA VAL A 265 29.75 -16.89 -41.14
C VAL A 265 29.92 -17.54 -39.77
N ALA A 266 30.91 -18.42 -39.60
CA ALA A 266 31.15 -19.13 -38.33
C ALA A 266 31.67 -18.20 -37.22
N ALA A 267 32.42 -17.15 -37.58
CA ALA A 267 32.89 -16.15 -36.62
C ALA A 267 31.80 -15.16 -36.19
N ARG A 268 30.70 -15.05 -36.97
CA ARG A 268 29.68 -13.99 -36.85
C ARG A 268 30.31 -12.59 -36.82
N THR A 269 31.28 -12.35 -37.70
CA THR A 269 31.98 -11.05 -37.84
C THR A 269 31.85 -10.51 -39.25
N GLY A 270 31.64 -9.21 -39.41
CA GLY A 270 31.39 -8.61 -40.73
C GLY A 270 30.65 -7.28 -40.65
N TYR A 271 29.99 -6.88 -41.73
CA TYR A 271 29.08 -5.72 -41.75
C TYR A 271 27.88 -5.90 -42.69
N ILE A 272 26.83 -5.11 -42.44
CA ILE A 272 25.66 -4.90 -43.32
C ILE A 272 25.52 -3.39 -43.53
N ASN A 273 25.44 -2.93 -44.78
CA ASN A 273 25.30 -1.50 -45.12
C ASN A 273 23.85 -1.09 -45.36
N ASN A 274 23.55 0.20 -45.10
CA ASN A 274 22.23 0.83 -45.27
C ASN A 274 21.10 0.03 -44.60
N SER A 275 21.34 -0.39 -43.35
CA SER A 275 20.53 -1.44 -42.73
C SER A 275 19.26 -0.91 -42.08
N ASN A 276 18.16 -1.65 -42.23
CA ASN A 276 16.95 -1.51 -41.41
C ASN A 276 16.86 -2.74 -40.51
N TYR A 277 16.57 -2.56 -39.23
CA TYR A 277 16.57 -3.67 -38.26
C TYR A 277 15.34 -3.69 -37.37
N GLU A 278 14.90 -4.89 -36.99
CA GLU A 278 13.79 -5.16 -36.08
C GLU A 278 14.23 -6.16 -35.00
N ILE A 279 14.00 -5.84 -33.73
CA ILE A 279 14.37 -6.63 -32.55
C ILE A 279 13.09 -7.05 -31.83
N ARG A 280 12.92 -8.35 -31.54
CA ARG A 280 11.70 -8.91 -30.94
C ARG A 280 11.93 -9.53 -29.56
N GLN A 281 11.70 -8.75 -28.51
CA GLN A 281 11.90 -9.21 -27.13
C GLN A 281 10.64 -9.85 -26.54
N LYS A 282 10.75 -11.09 -26.06
CA LYS A 282 9.67 -11.85 -25.40
C LYS A 282 9.63 -11.60 -23.89
N ARG A 283 8.76 -10.69 -23.45
CA ARG A 283 8.61 -10.32 -22.03
C ARG A 283 7.44 -11.08 -21.39
N GLN A 284 7.74 -12.07 -20.54
CA GLN A 284 6.72 -12.63 -19.64
C GLN A 284 6.35 -11.60 -18.57
N ILE A 285 5.05 -11.36 -18.38
CA ILE A 285 4.51 -10.55 -17.28
C ILE A 285 3.58 -11.44 -16.44
N MET A 286 3.96 -11.69 -15.20
CA MET A 286 3.07 -12.25 -14.18
C MET A 286 2.36 -11.12 -13.45
N GLN A 287 1.03 -11.18 -13.35
CA GLN A 287 0.26 -10.23 -12.53
C GLN A 287 -0.31 -10.95 -11.30
N PRO A 288 -0.15 -10.39 -10.07
CA PRO A 288 -0.90 -10.87 -8.91
C PRO A 288 -2.38 -10.57 -9.14
N ASN A 289 -3.25 -11.58 -9.00
CA ASN A 289 -4.67 -11.45 -9.30
C ASN A 289 -5.44 -10.66 -8.21
N GLN A 290 -5.29 -9.34 -8.24
CA GLN A 290 -6.12 -8.39 -7.50
C GLN A 290 -7.54 -8.44 -8.10
N GLY A 291 -8.41 -9.23 -7.47
CA GLY A 291 -9.78 -9.47 -7.94
C GLY A 291 -10.54 -8.15 -8.19
N PRO A 292 -11.27 -8.01 -9.32
CA PRO A 292 -11.69 -6.71 -9.87
C PRO A 292 -12.69 -5.87 -9.03
N TRP A 293 -13.09 -6.36 -7.85
CA TRP A 293 -14.16 -5.79 -7.02
C TRP A 293 -13.69 -5.30 -5.64
N SER A 294 -12.39 -5.26 -5.39
CA SER A 294 -11.84 -4.75 -4.13
C SER A 294 -12.12 -3.24 -3.97
N PHE A 295 -12.69 -2.86 -2.83
CA PHE A 295 -12.72 -1.47 -2.42
C PHE A 295 -11.36 -1.08 -1.85
N ASN A 296 -10.45 -0.62 -2.70
CA ASN A 296 -9.30 0.20 -2.29
C ASN A 296 -9.76 1.61 -1.86
N ALA A 297 -10.63 1.64 -0.86
CA ALA A 297 -10.75 2.76 0.05
C ALA A 297 -9.74 2.56 1.20
N PRO A 298 -9.23 3.62 1.82
CA PRO A 298 -8.53 3.48 3.10
C PRO A 298 -9.45 2.78 4.11
N PRO A 299 -8.93 1.87 4.97
CA PRO A 299 -9.76 1.05 5.85
C PRO A 299 -10.45 1.90 6.93
N ILE A 300 -11.73 2.22 6.72
CA ILE A 300 -12.61 2.87 7.69
C ILE A 300 -13.67 1.84 8.11
N GLY A 301 -13.37 1.12 9.18
CA GLY A 301 -14.09 -0.10 9.58
C GLY A 301 -13.56 -1.34 8.86
N ALA A 302 -13.29 -2.40 9.62
CA ALA A 302 -12.78 -3.65 9.06
C ALA A 302 -13.91 -4.46 8.37
N ALA A 303 -13.95 -4.41 7.04
CA ALA A 303 -14.80 -5.27 6.24
C ALA A 303 -14.22 -6.69 6.19
N ALA A 304 -14.52 -7.51 7.19
CA ALA A 304 -14.14 -8.92 7.21
C ALA A 304 -14.87 -9.69 6.11
N THR A 305 -14.16 -10.05 5.03
CA THR A 305 -14.64 -10.97 3.99
C THR A 305 -14.69 -12.39 4.56
N GLY A 306 -15.82 -12.74 5.18
CA GLY A 306 -16.02 -14.06 5.79
C GLY A 306 -16.19 -15.16 4.73
N SER A 307 -15.11 -15.84 4.38
CA SER A 307 -15.16 -17.12 3.68
C SER A 307 -15.54 -18.24 4.66
N SER A 308 -16.73 -18.81 4.49
CA SER A 308 -17.33 -19.79 5.40
C SER A 308 -16.77 -21.21 5.25
N ALA A 309 -15.47 -21.40 5.51
CA ALA A 309 -14.83 -22.73 5.55
C ALA A 309 -13.51 -22.82 6.36
N ALA A 310 -13.25 -21.93 7.32
CA ALA A 310 -12.10 -22.05 8.22
C ALA A 310 -12.39 -21.48 9.61
N VAL A 311 -12.20 -22.28 10.67
CA VAL A 311 -12.02 -21.73 12.03
C VAL A 311 -10.61 -21.15 12.09
N PRO A 312 -10.43 -19.84 12.35
CA PRO A 312 -9.10 -19.27 12.50
C PRO A 312 -8.49 -19.80 13.80
N LEU A 313 -7.57 -20.76 13.68
CA LEU A 313 -6.62 -21.06 14.76
C LEU A 313 -5.94 -19.75 15.17
N GLY A 314 -5.98 -19.44 16.47
CA GLY A 314 -5.85 -18.08 16.99
C GLY A 314 -4.50 -17.40 16.77
N GLY A 315 -4.26 -16.93 15.54
CA GLY A 315 -3.21 -15.98 15.21
C GLY A 315 -3.48 -14.66 15.92
N THR A 316 -2.81 -14.44 17.04
CA THR A 316 -2.86 -13.20 17.80
C THR A 316 -2.10 -12.11 17.03
N ASN A 317 -2.80 -11.47 16.08
CA ASN A 317 -2.40 -10.17 15.53
C ASN A 317 -2.38 -9.15 16.68
N VAL A 318 -1.25 -9.06 17.38
CA VAL A 318 -0.99 -8.00 18.36
C VAL A 318 -1.10 -6.66 17.61
N PRO A 319 -2.07 -5.79 17.95
CA PRO A 319 -2.19 -4.52 17.28
C PRO A 319 -0.92 -3.70 17.49
N SER A 320 -0.39 -3.07 16.43
CA SER A 320 0.64 -2.05 16.60
C SER A 320 -0.01 -0.84 17.25
N TYR A 321 0.17 -0.68 18.57
CA TYR A 321 -0.51 0.34 19.36
C TYR A 321 0.06 1.74 19.06
N GLY A 322 -0.60 2.45 18.14
CA GLY A 322 -0.46 3.89 17.97
C GLY A 322 -1.48 4.66 18.81
N MET A 323 -1.06 5.77 19.42
CA MET A 323 -1.95 6.64 20.20
C MET A 323 -3.03 7.26 19.30
N ALA A 324 -4.30 7.03 19.64
CA ALA A 324 -5.43 7.52 18.85
C ALA A 324 -5.70 9.01 19.14
N SER A 325 -5.06 9.90 18.39
CA SER A 325 -5.35 11.34 18.38
C SER A 325 -5.26 11.88 16.95
N GLY A 326 -6.37 12.40 16.43
CA GLY A 326 -6.48 12.93 15.07
C GLY A 326 -6.57 11.85 13.99
N SER A 327 -7.78 11.55 13.51
CA SER A 327 -8.02 10.56 12.46
C SER A 327 -7.73 11.10 11.04
N THR A 328 -6.47 11.42 10.76
CA THR A 328 -5.93 11.49 9.38
C THR A 328 -5.30 10.17 9.00
N LEU A 329 -5.54 9.73 7.76
CA LEU A 329 -5.19 8.38 7.30
C LEU A 329 -3.72 8.28 6.88
N THR A 330 -2.85 7.95 7.84
CA THR A 330 -1.45 7.58 7.63
C THR A 330 -1.31 6.11 7.19
N GLN A 331 -1.88 5.76 6.03
CA GLN A 331 -1.27 4.69 5.23
C GLN A 331 0.10 5.22 4.75
N GLN A 332 1.19 4.78 5.39
CA GLN A 332 2.54 5.06 4.93
C GLN A 332 2.74 4.40 3.55
N PRO A 333 3.18 5.15 2.50
CA PRO A 333 3.31 4.62 1.14
C PRO A 333 4.31 3.47 0.93
N GLY A 334 5.04 3.03 1.97
CA GLY A 334 6.04 1.96 1.90
C GLY A 334 5.59 0.58 2.36
N GLN A 335 4.59 0.45 3.24
CA GLN A 335 4.41 -0.81 3.99
C GLN A 335 3.58 -1.92 3.31
N GLN A 336 2.83 -1.63 2.23
CA GLN A 336 1.92 -2.63 1.65
C GLN A 336 2.08 -2.85 0.14
N THR A 337 2.48 -1.81 -0.61
CA THR A 337 2.97 -1.96 -2.00
C THR A 337 4.24 -2.81 -2.03
N ALA A 338 5.22 -2.48 -1.17
CA ALA A 338 6.53 -3.13 -1.19
C ALA A 338 6.51 -4.62 -0.87
N ILE A 339 5.54 -5.14 -0.10
CA ILE A 339 5.45 -6.58 0.16
C ILE A 339 5.04 -7.33 -1.12
N ASN A 340 3.99 -6.87 -1.79
CA ASN A 340 3.50 -7.49 -3.03
C ASN A 340 4.46 -7.26 -4.21
N GLU A 341 5.08 -6.07 -4.29
CA GLU A 341 6.04 -5.75 -5.35
C GLU A 341 7.40 -6.42 -5.12
N ALA A 342 7.89 -6.56 -3.88
CA ALA A 342 9.13 -7.32 -3.62
C ALA A 342 8.94 -8.80 -3.89
N VAL A 343 7.87 -9.44 -3.41
CA VAL A 343 7.60 -10.87 -3.70
C VAL A 343 7.39 -11.13 -5.19
N ALA A 344 6.86 -10.15 -5.95
CA ALA A 344 6.75 -10.21 -7.41
C ALA A 344 8.03 -9.81 -8.18
N ALA A 345 9.08 -9.31 -7.51
CA ALA A 345 10.32 -8.81 -8.14
C ALA A 345 11.63 -9.37 -7.53
N SER A 346 11.53 -10.32 -6.58
CA SER A 346 12.67 -10.99 -5.93
C SER A 346 12.70 -12.50 -6.14
N ALA A 347 11.87 -13.03 -7.03
CA ALA A 347 11.91 -14.40 -7.48
C ALA A 347 11.75 -14.40 -9.00
N ASP A 348 12.67 -15.05 -9.70
CA ASP A 348 12.53 -15.25 -11.14
C ASP A 348 11.29 -16.13 -11.42
N ALA A 349 10.67 -15.94 -12.58
CA ALA A 349 9.45 -16.66 -12.95
C ALA A 349 9.66 -18.20 -12.92
N GLU A 350 10.90 -18.64 -13.16
CA GLU A 350 11.32 -20.04 -13.07
C GLU A 350 11.40 -20.55 -11.62
N THR A 351 11.85 -19.74 -10.66
CA THR A 351 11.80 -20.07 -9.22
C THR A 351 10.36 -20.16 -8.72
N GLN A 352 9.48 -19.25 -9.16
CA GLN A 352 8.05 -19.33 -8.84
C GLN A 352 7.40 -20.58 -9.47
N ALA A 353 7.72 -20.90 -10.72
CA ALA A 353 7.25 -22.12 -11.39
C ALA A 353 7.72 -23.41 -10.67
N GLN A 354 8.97 -23.46 -10.23
CA GLN A 354 9.50 -24.58 -9.44
C GLN A 354 8.79 -24.70 -8.07
N SER A 355 8.50 -23.59 -7.38
CA SER A 355 7.71 -23.62 -6.15
C SER A 355 6.25 -24.08 -6.37
N ALA A 356 5.64 -23.74 -7.51
CA ALA A 356 4.30 -24.20 -7.88
C ALA A 356 4.28 -25.68 -8.29
N ALA A 357 5.38 -26.21 -8.81
CA ALA A 357 5.57 -27.65 -9.04
C ALA A 357 5.78 -28.44 -7.73
N ALA A 358 6.20 -27.77 -6.64
CA ALA A 358 6.46 -28.36 -5.33
C ALA A 358 5.20 -28.53 -4.43
N GLY A 359 4.01 -28.68 -5.03
CA GLY A 359 2.82 -29.28 -4.41
C GLY A 359 2.02 -28.46 -3.38
N ASP A 360 2.64 -27.61 -2.57
CA ASP A 360 2.05 -27.11 -1.31
C ASP A 360 1.10 -25.89 -1.43
N THR A 361 0.82 -25.38 -2.63
CA THR A 361 -0.12 -24.23 -2.82
C THR A 361 -1.32 -24.59 -3.69
N ALA A 362 -2.40 -25.04 -3.06
CA ALA A 362 -3.69 -25.25 -3.71
C ALA A 362 -4.40 -23.90 -3.99
N PHE A 363 -4.19 -23.33 -5.18
CA PHE A 363 -4.92 -22.15 -5.65
C PHE A 363 -6.41 -22.47 -5.84
N LEU A 364 -7.29 -21.60 -5.34
CA LEU A 364 -8.72 -21.69 -5.62
C LEU A 364 -9.01 -21.47 -7.13
N PRO A 365 -10.06 -22.07 -7.69
CA PRO A 365 -10.46 -21.84 -9.08
C PRO A 365 -10.59 -20.33 -9.37
N GLY A 366 -9.80 -19.84 -10.32
CA GLY A 366 -9.73 -18.42 -10.68
C GLY A 366 -8.63 -17.59 -9.98
N GLN A 367 -7.81 -18.16 -9.10
CA GLN A 367 -6.67 -17.45 -8.47
C GLN A 367 -5.31 -17.64 -9.15
N THR A 368 -5.22 -18.43 -10.22
CA THR A 368 -3.97 -18.60 -10.98
C THR A 368 -3.50 -17.26 -11.59
N PRO A 369 -2.21 -16.87 -11.41
CA PRO A 369 -1.67 -15.68 -12.06
C PRO A 369 -1.55 -15.93 -13.57
N LEU A 370 -2.29 -15.16 -14.37
CA LEU A 370 -2.21 -15.22 -15.83
C LEU A 370 -0.89 -14.61 -16.30
N ALA A 371 0.13 -15.46 -16.48
CA ALA A 371 1.39 -15.09 -17.11
C ALA A 371 1.16 -14.81 -18.60
N ARG A 372 1.16 -13.53 -19.01
CA ARG A 372 1.03 -13.14 -20.42
C ARG A 372 2.42 -12.84 -20.99
N ILE A 373 2.76 -13.50 -22.09
CA ILE A 373 3.91 -13.08 -22.92
C ILE A 373 3.48 -11.83 -23.69
N VAL A 374 4.25 -10.77 -23.53
CA VAL A 374 4.15 -9.51 -24.28
C VAL A 374 5.40 -9.43 -25.14
N GLU A 375 5.24 -9.49 -26.45
CA GLU A 375 6.35 -9.22 -27.37
C GLU A 375 6.50 -7.70 -27.53
N THR A 376 7.61 -7.16 -27.04
CA THR A 376 8.00 -5.78 -27.31
C THR A 376 8.90 -5.79 -28.54
N MET A 377 8.35 -5.35 -29.67
CA MET A 377 9.10 -5.11 -30.89
C MET A 377 9.66 -3.69 -30.87
N SER A 378 10.90 -3.53 -31.32
CA SER A 378 11.55 -2.25 -31.57
C SER A 378 12.28 -2.30 -32.91
N HIS A 379 12.46 -1.16 -33.56
CA HIS A 379 13.10 -1.09 -34.87
C HIS A 379 13.97 0.16 -35.03
N GLY A 380 14.74 0.18 -36.10
CA GLY A 380 15.73 1.20 -36.37
C GLY A 380 16.30 1.15 -37.78
N GLN A 381 17.08 2.17 -38.11
CA GLN A 381 17.87 2.27 -39.33
C GLN A 381 19.33 2.55 -38.95
N ALA A 382 20.30 2.14 -39.76
CA ALA A 382 21.72 2.38 -39.53
C ALA A 382 22.46 2.58 -40.85
N ALA A 383 23.49 3.44 -40.87
CA ALA A 383 24.36 3.56 -42.04
C ALA A 383 25.16 2.26 -42.27
N ARG A 384 25.60 1.64 -41.17
CA ARG A 384 26.24 0.33 -41.11
C ARG A 384 25.92 -0.38 -39.80
N ILE A 385 25.72 -1.69 -39.83
CA ILE A 385 25.80 -2.55 -38.64
C ILE A 385 27.02 -3.44 -38.81
N ASN A 386 27.97 -3.37 -37.89
CA ASN A 386 29.09 -4.30 -37.82
C ASN A 386 28.73 -5.42 -36.85
N LEU A 387 29.06 -6.65 -37.22
CA LEU A 387 29.00 -7.84 -36.37
C LEU A 387 30.39 -8.00 -35.73
N GLU A 388 30.48 -8.00 -34.40
CA GLU A 388 31.74 -8.00 -33.64
C GLU A 388 32.00 -9.35 -32.92
N GLY A 389 31.36 -10.42 -33.41
CA GLY A 389 31.40 -11.78 -32.89
C GLY A 389 30.02 -12.28 -32.46
N GLU A 390 29.96 -13.46 -31.84
CA GLU A 390 28.71 -13.93 -31.22
C GLU A 390 28.19 -12.90 -30.21
N ASN A 391 26.89 -12.59 -30.28
CA ASN A 391 26.19 -11.70 -29.34
C ASN A 391 26.72 -10.25 -29.23
N ARG A 392 27.58 -9.77 -30.16
CA ARG A 392 28.11 -8.38 -30.13
C ARG A 392 27.92 -7.63 -31.45
N TYR A 393 27.39 -6.41 -31.36
CA TYR A 393 26.99 -5.59 -32.50
C TYR A 393 27.41 -4.12 -32.34
N ARG A 394 27.91 -3.49 -33.40
CA ARG A 394 28.19 -2.04 -33.47
C ARG A 394 27.43 -1.39 -34.63
N ALA A 395 26.36 -0.67 -34.33
CA ALA A 395 25.58 0.09 -35.31
C ALA A 395 26.08 1.54 -35.40
N GLU A 396 26.34 2.03 -36.61
CA GLU A 396 26.86 3.36 -36.91
C GLU A 396 25.78 4.26 -37.51
N ASP A 397 25.73 5.51 -37.02
CA ASP A 397 24.79 6.56 -37.39
C ASP A 397 23.30 6.14 -37.33
N ALA A 398 22.96 5.34 -36.32
CA ALA A 398 21.72 4.58 -36.25
C ALA A 398 20.59 5.26 -35.44
N THR A 399 19.36 4.80 -35.66
CA THR A 399 18.12 5.23 -34.98
C THR A 399 17.46 4.07 -34.24
N TYR A 400 16.80 4.34 -33.10
CA TYR A 400 16.07 3.34 -32.31
C TYR A 400 14.71 3.86 -31.87
N THR A 401 13.65 3.05 -32.02
CA THR A 401 12.30 3.37 -31.52
C THR A 401 11.47 2.12 -31.18
N THR A 402 10.44 2.32 -30.35
CA THR A 402 9.36 1.35 -30.07
C THR A 402 8.03 1.74 -30.75
N CYS A 403 8.04 2.77 -31.60
CA CYS A 403 6.87 3.19 -32.37
C CYS A 403 6.58 2.23 -33.54
N PRO A 404 5.31 2.08 -33.97
CA PRO A 404 4.99 1.36 -35.20
C PRO A 404 5.77 1.89 -36.40
N ALA A 405 5.99 1.06 -37.42
CA ALA A 405 6.61 1.52 -38.66
C ALA A 405 5.78 2.66 -39.28
N GLY A 406 6.43 3.78 -39.58
CA GLY A 406 5.80 5.01 -40.08
C GLY A 406 5.31 6.01 -39.01
N ASP A 407 5.45 5.72 -37.71
CA ASP A 407 5.14 6.63 -36.60
C ASP A 407 6.44 7.23 -36.02
N SER A 408 6.74 8.50 -36.32
CA SER A 408 7.91 9.23 -35.80
C SER A 408 7.73 9.78 -34.37
N GLY A 409 6.74 9.27 -33.62
CA GLY A 409 6.32 9.80 -32.33
C GLY A 409 7.46 10.00 -31.33
N TRP A 410 8.43 9.08 -31.28
CA TRP A 410 9.76 9.32 -30.71
C TRP A 410 10.81 8.41 -31.37
N TYR A 411 12.08 8.84 -31.38
CA TYR A 411 13.22 7.99 -31.71
C TYR A 411 14.51 8.55 -31.11
N ALA A 412 15.49 7.69 -30.83
CA ALA A 412 16.85 8.08 -30.44
C ALA A 412 17.80 7.86 -31.63
N ARG A 413 18.47 8.91 -32.13
CA ARG A 413 19.61 8.77 -33.06
C ARG A 413 20.92 8.78 -32.26
N ALA A 414 21.93 8.04 -32.66
CA ALA A 414 23.27 8.11 -32.06
C ALA A 414 24.36 7.89 -33.14
N SER A 415 25.56 8.47 -32.94
CA SER A 415 26.66 8.24 -33.88
C SER A 415 27.14 6.79 -33.85
N THR A 416 27.03 6.13 -32.70
CA THR A 416 27.33 4.72 -32.52
C THR A 416 26.47 4.13 -31.42
N TYR A 417 25.91 2.94 -31.65
CA TYR A 417 25.45 2.03 -30.60
C TYR A 417 26.37 0.82 -30.55
N HIS A 418 26.83 0.43 -29.36
CA HIS A 418 27.43 -0.87 -29.09
C HIS A 418 26.45 -1.70 -28.25
N LEU A 419 26.20 -2.94 -28.65
CA LEU A 419 25.32 -3.89 -27.96
C LEU A 419 26.13 -5.16 -27.66
N ASP A 420 26.41 -5.40 -26.39
CA ASP A 420 27.04 -6.63 -25.90
C ASP A 420 26.02 -7.45 -25.11
N TYR A 421 25.47 -8.48 -25.73
CA TYR A 421 24.47 -9.36 -25.11
C TYR A 421 25.10 -10.43 -24.18
N GLU A 422 26.42 -10.61 -24.18
CA GLU A 422 27.11 -11.45 -23.17
C GLU A 422 27.20 -10.73 -21.83
N GLN A 423 27.50 -9.43 -21.86
CA GLN A 423 27.54 -8.55 -20.68
C GLN A 423 26.18 -7.87 -20.39
N ASN A 424 25.16 -8.13 -21.20
CA ASN A 424 23.84 -7.50 -21.15
C ASN A 424 23.87 -5.95 -21.27
N GLN A 425 24.91 -5.39 -21.87
CA GLN A 425 25.22 -3.96 -21.86
C GLN A 425 25.04 -3.32 -23.24
N GLY A 426 24.09 -2.38 -23.32
CA GLY A 426 23.97 -1.41 -24.40
C GLY A 426 24.64 -0.08 -24.06
N ALA A 427 25.31 0.52 -25.04
CA ALA A 427 25.91 1.84 -24.96
C ALA A 427 25.62 2.65 -26.23
N ALA A 428 25.41 3.96 -26.09
CA ALA A 428 25.19 4.89 -27.20
C ALA A 428 26.03 6.16 -27.04
N THR A 429 26.70 6.59 -28.12
CA THR A 429 27.54 7.80 -28.15
C THR A 429 26.90 8.91 -28.98
N ASN A 430 27.04 10.16 -28.51
CA ASN A 430 26.43 11.36 -29.12
C ASN A 430 24.95 11.17 -29.46
N SER A 431 24.18 10.59 -28.52
CA SER A 431 22.76 10.30 -28.73
C SER A 431 21.93 11.58 -28.65
N LEU A 432 21.02 11.75 -29.61
CA LEU A 432 20.05 12.83 -29.66
C LEU A 432 18.65 12.22 -29.75
N LEU A 433 17.82 12.54 -28.75
CA LEU A 433 16.47 12.02 -28.60
C LEU A 433 15.47 13.00 -29.23
N TYR A 434 14.69 12.48 -30.17
CA TYR A 434 13.66 13.19 -30.92
C TYR A 434 12.26 12.79 -30.45
N PHE A 435 11.35 13.76 -30.47
CA PHE A 435 9.92 13.57 -30.21
C PHE A 435 9.14 14.38 -31.24
N GLN A 436 8.28 13.73 -32.04
CA GLN A 436 7.60 14.36 -33.19
C GLN A 436 8.61 15.10 -34.11
N ASP A 437 9.72 14.42 -34.43
CA ASP A 437 10.86 14.94 -35.21
C ASP A 437 11.59 16.18 -34.63
N VAL A 438 11.23 16.64 -33.42
CA VAL A 438 11.93 17.72 -32.69
C VAL A 438 12.98 17.13 -31.73
N PRO A 439 14.28 17.45 -31.87
CA PRO A 439 15.31 17.03 -30.92
C PRO A 439 15.15 17.79 -29.60
N PHE A 440 15.10 17.06 -28.47
CA PHE A 440 14.82 17.66 -27.15
C PHE A 440 15.78 17.24 -26.02
N LEU A 441 16.58 16.18 -26.20
CA LEU A 441 17.58 15.76 -25.21
C LEU A 441 18.83 15.20 -25.90
N TYR A 442 19.98 15.83 -25.66
CA TYR A 442 21.29 15.33 -26.07
C TYR A 442 21.97 14.59 -24.91
N MET A 443 22.60 13.46 -25.22
CA MET A 443 23.36 12.62 -24.28
C MET A 443 24.69 12.24 -24.95
N PRO A 444 25.84 12.79 -24.52
CA PRO A 444 27.14 12.47 -25.13
C PRO A 444 27.51 10.99 -24.96
N TYR A 445 27.04 10.37 -23.88
CA TYR A 445 27.08 8.94 -23.65
C TYR A 445 25.82 8.51 -22.90
N ALA A 446 25.21 7.39 -23.28
CA ALA A 446 24.13 6.73 -22.54
C ALA A 446 24.41 5.23 -22.40
N PHE A 447 24.03 4.64 -21.25
CA PHE A 447 24.09 3.20 -20.97
C PHE A 447 22.67 2.67 -20.78
N PHE A 448 22.40 1.45 -21.24
CA PHE A 448 21.10 0.78 -21.05
C PHE A 448 21.27 -0.75 -20.99
N PRO A 449 20.41 -1.45 -20.23
CA PRO A 449 20.37 -2.92 -20.26
C PRO A 449 19.74 -3.43 -21.56
N LEU A 450 20.16 -4.61 -22.03
CA LEU A 450 19.57 -5.25 -23.23
C LEU A 450 18.40 -6.19 -22.89
N ASP A 451 18.50 -6.91 -21.77
CA ASP A 451 17.47 -7.74 -21.12
C ASP A 451 17.37 -7.38 -19.62
N ARG A 452 16.57 -8.10 -18.82
CA ARG A 452 16.13 -7.84 -17.42
C ARG A 452 17.21 -7.49 -16.38
N GLY A 453 18.49 -7.58 -16.69
CA GLY A 453 19.58 -7.20 -15.78
C GLY A 453 19.54 -5.73 -15.33
N ARG A 454 20.04 -5.47 -14.12
CA ARG A 454 20.14 -4.11 -13.55
C ARG A 454 21.50 -3.51 -13.91
N HIS A 455 21.54 -2.27 -14.40
CA HIS A 455 22.79 -1.60 -14.76
C HIS A 455 22.83 -0.18 -14.16
N SER A 456 24.03 0.30 -13.83
CA SER A 456 24.25 1.64 -13.29
C SER A 456 24.09 2.72 -14.37
N GLY A 457 23.49 3.85 -14.04
CA GLY A 457 23.25 4.93 -15.00
C GLY A 457 22.31 6.02 -14.49
N PHE A 458 22.12 7.06 -15.29
CA PHE A 458 21.13 8.11 -15.01
C PHE A 458 19.71 7.56 -15.21
N LEU A 459 18.87 7.72 -14.19
CA LEU A 459 17.42 7.58 -14.35
C LEU A 459 16.86 8.86 -14.98
N SER A 460 15.68 8.74 -15.58
CA SER A 460 15.00 9.88 -16.21
C SER A 460 14.79 11.03 -15.21
N PRO A 461 15.18 12.29 -15.54
CA PRO A 461 15.12 13.40 -14.59
C PRO A 461 13.69 13.89 -14.39
N SER A 462 13.35 14.28 -13.15
CA SER A 462 12.03 14.83 -12.81
C SER A 462 12.03 16.35 -12.78
N LEU A 463 11.18 16.99 -13.60
CA LEU A 463 10.98 18.43 -13.66
C LEU A 463 9.57 18.79 -13.18
N GLY A 464 9.43 19.77 -12.29
CA GLY A 464 8.13 20.22 -11.78
C GLY A 464 8.16 21.67 -11.28
N SER A 465 7.01 22.19 -10.86
CA SER A 465 6.92 23.53 -10.25
C SER A 465 5.90 23.59 -9.12
N SER A 466 6.14 24.45 -8.15
CA SER A 466 5.36 24.55 -6.90
C SER A 466 5.35 25.97 -6.36
N GLN A 467 4.27 26.38 -5.69
CA GLN A 467 4.21 27.71 -5.06
C GLN A 467 5.28 27.88 -3.97
N LEU A 468 5.51 26.84 -3.15
CA LEU A 468 6.49 26.88 -2.06
C LEU A 468 7.94 26.84 -2.54
N ASN A 469 8.32 25.87 -3.38
CA ASN A 469 9.73 25.60 -3.67
C ASN A 469 10.19 26.22 -5.01
N GLY A 470 9.26 26.76 -5.79
CA GLY A 470 9.49 27.24 -7.15
C GLY A 470 9.61 26.07 -8.14
N PHE A 471 10.39 26.30 -9.20
CA PHE A 471 10.85 25.26 -10.11
C PHE A 471 11.68 24.21 -9.36
N GLN A 472 11.43 22.94 -9.65
CA GLN A 472 12.10 21.78 -9.08
C GLN A 472 12.72 20.95 -10.21
N THR A 473 13.98 20.55 -10.08
CA THR A 473 14.62 19.54 -10.95
C THR A 473 15.37 18.53 -10.11
N ILE A 474 15.20 17.24 -10.40
CA ILE A 474 15.90 16.13 -9.72
C ILE A 474 16.49 15.22 -10.79
N VAL A 475 17.76 14.86 -10.65
CA VAL A 475 18.48 14.03 -11.62
C VAL A 475 19.04 12.79 -10.89
N PRO A 476 18.30 11.67 -10.81
CA PRO A 476 18.77 10.50 -10.10
C PRO A 476 19.82 9.73 -10.90
N TYR A 477 20.90 9.31 -10.26
CA TYR A 477 21.82 8.29 -10.76
C TYR A 477 21.66 7.02 -9.93
N TYR A 478 21.40 5.90 -10.60
CA TYR A 478 21.27 4.57 -10.01
C TYR A 478 22.60 3.82 -10.12
N PHE A 479 22.98 3.15 -9.04
CA PHE A 479 24.15 2.28 -8.94
C PHE A 479 23.67 0.86 -8.66
N ASN A 480 23.76 -0.04 -9.64
CA ASN A 480 23.76 -1.46 -9.35
C ASN A 480 25.14 -1.80 -8.76
N LEU A 481 25.20 -2.07 -7.45
CA LEU A 481 26.45 -2.36 -6.74
C LEU A 481 26.71 -3.87 -6.66
N ALA A 482 25.65 -4.65 -6.47
CA ALA A 482 25.62 -6.10 -6.59
C ALA A 482 24.18 -6.57 -6.85
N PRO A 483 23.93 -7.80 -7.34
CA PRO A 483 22.58 -8.32 -7.57
C PRO A 483 21.63 -8.23 -6.35
N ASN A 484 22.19 -8.17 -5.14
CA ASN A 484 21.45 -8.13 -3.89
C ASN A 484 21.50 -6.78 -3.14
N TYR A 485 22.20 -5.75 -3.64
CA TYR A 485 22.11 -4.39 -3.08
C TYR A 485 22.40 -3.29 -4.10
N ASP A 486 21.65 -2.20 -4.02
CA ASP A 486 21.77 -1.04 -4.91
C ASP A 486 21.67 0.30 -4.18
N ALA A 487 22.10 1.35 -4.86
CA ALA A 487 22.04 2.73 -4.38
C ALA A 487 21.47 3.66 -5.45
N THR A 488 20.81 4.74 -5.03
CA THR A 488 20.37 5.83 -5.91
C THR A 488 20.77 7.15 -5.27
N VAL A 489 21.49 8.01 -5.98
CA VAL A 489 21.82 9.37 -5.54
C VAL A 489 21.10 10.35 -6.45
N ALA A 490 20.27 11.20 -5.85
CA ALA A 490 19.36 12.11 -6.54
C ALA A 490 19.56 13.56 -6.04
N PRO A 491 20.53 14.30 -6.60
CA PRO A 491 20.58 15.75 -6.44
C PRO A 491 19.28 16.39 -6.91
N ALA A 492 18.70 17.23 -6.05
CA ALA A 492 17.43 17.92 -6.23
C ALA A 492 17.61 19.43 -6.05
N ILE A 493 17.40 20.21 -7.10
CA ILE A 493 17.49 21.67 -7.07
C ILE A 493 16.07 22.25 -6.90
N TYR A 494 15.86 23.01 -5.83
CA TYR A 494 14.63 23.73 -5.53
C TYR A 494 14.88 25.22 -5.66
N GLY A 495 14.37 25.85 -6.73
CA GLY A 495 14.75 27.20 -7.15
C GLY A 495 14.67 28.26 -6.04
N LYS A 496 13.65 28.20 -5.17
CA LYS A 496 13.49 29.14 -4.05
C LYS A 496 14.33 28.81 -2.81
N ARG A 497 14.80 27.57 -2.63
CA ARG A 497 15.41 27.09 -1.38
C ARG A 497 16.89 26.77 -1.46
N GLY A 498 17.33 26.01 -2.47
CA GLY A 498 18.70 25.47 -2.49
C GLY A 498 18.80 24.13 -3.22
N VAL A 499 19.83 23.36 -2.88
CA VAL A 499 20.08 22.01 -3.42
C VAL A 499 19.99 21.00 -2.28
N SER A 500 19.20 19.95 -2.45
CA SER A 500 19.21 18.77 -1.58
C SER A 500 19.97 17.64 -2.26
N PHE A 501 20.74 16.89 -1.48
CA PHE A 501 21.27 15.58 -1.88
C PHE A 501 20.41 14.50 -1.25
N ASN A 502 19.58 13.86 -2.08
CA ASN A 502 18.77 12.71 -1.67
C ASN A 502 19.54 11.43 -2.02
N THR A 503 19.52 10.44 -1.13
CA THR A 503 20.18 9.13 -1.31
C THR A 503 19.22 8.04 -0.84
N GLU A 504 19.09 6.98 -1.62
CA GLU A 504 18.39 5.75 -1.25
C GLU A 504 19.33 4.56 -1.41
N LEU A 505 19.40 3.70 -0.40
CA LEU A 505 20.11 2.42 -0.42
C LEU A 505 19.08 1.32 -0.21
N ARG A 506 19.18 0.22 -0.95
CA ARG A 506 18.32 -0.96 -0.78
C ARG A 506 19.17 -2.21 -0.77
N TYR A 507 18.84 -3.15 0.11
CA TYR A 507 19.58 -4.39 0.24
C TYR A 507 18.66 -5.57 0.55
N LEU A 508 19.09 -6.74 0.10
CA LEU A 508 18.44 -8.03 0.20
C LEU A 508 19.53 -9.08 0.46
N GLY A 509 19.21 -10.19 1.10
CA GLY A 509 20.13 -11.31 1.17
C GLY A 509 19.71 -12.42 2.10
N ASN A 510 20.57 -13.42 2.23
CA ASN A 510 20.37 -14.61 3.06
C ASN A 510 21.50 -14.75 4.11
N THR A 511 21.18 -15.40 5.22
CA THR A 511 22.09 -15.74 6.33
C THR A 511 22.22 -17.25 6.46
N GLY A 512 23.30 -17.83 5.91
CA GLY A 512 23.50 -19.28 5.84
C GLY A 512 23.21 -19.83 4.44
N GLN A 513 22.56 -20.98 4.34
CA GLN A 513 22.31 -21.68 3.06
C GLN A 513 20.83 -21.60 2.58
N SER A 514 20.01 -20.69 3.09
CA SER A 514 18.62 -20.56 2.62
C SER A 514 18.58 -20.02 1.18
N PRO A 515 17.87 -20.69 0.25
CA PRO A 515 17.65 -20.14 -1.10
C PRO A 515 16.70 -18.94 -1.09
N VAL A 516 15.91 -18.77 -0.02
CA VAL A 516 15.03 -17.61 0.20
C VAL A 516 15.78 -16.52 0.97
N PRO A 517 15.70 -15.23 0.58
CA PRO A 517 16.27 -14.13 1.35
C PRO A 517 15.75 -14.09 2.78
N THR A 518 16.68 -14.10 3.74
CA THR A 518 16.37 -14.00 5.17
C THR A 518 16.32 -12.56 5.67
N TYR A 519 16.96 -11.61 4.97
CA TYR A 519 16.96 -10.19 5.33
C TYR A 519 16.69 -9.27 4.15
N THR A 520 16.06 -8.13 4.43
CA THR A 520 15.77 -7.05 3.49
C THR A 520 15.76 -5.71 4.21
N GLY A 521 16.08 -4.62 3.51
CA GLY A 521 16.03 -3.29 4.08
C GLY A 521 16.21 -2.15 3.07
N LYS A 522 15.88 -0.96 3.55
CA LYS A 522 15.92 0.30 2.82
C LYS A 522 16.35 1.43 3.75
N ASP A 523 17.39 2.15 3.36
CA ASP A 523 17.84 3.37 4.02
C ASP A 523 17.65 4.55 3.05
N ALA A 524 17.00 5.61 3.50
CA ALA A 524 16.84 6.84 2.72
C ALA A 524 17.31 8.04 3.54
N PHE A 525 18.11 8.91 2.93
CA PHE A 525 18.67 10.10 3.56
C PHE A 525 18.58 11.29 2.60
N SER A 526 18.11 12.43 3.10
CA SER A 526 18.10 13.71 2.39
C SER A 526 18.83 14.76 3.22
N TYR A 527 19.64 15.58 2.56
CA TYR A 527 20.32 16.72 3.18
C TYR A 527 20.33 17.93 2.26
N MET A 528 19.72 19.02 2.71
CA MET A 528 19.75 20.35 2.10
C MET A 528 20.54 21.29 3.01
N PRO A 529 21.80 21.63 2.69
CA PRO A 529 22.49 22.71 3.37
C PRO A 529 21.82 24.06 3.05
N ASN A 530 21.61 24.88 4.07
CA ASN A 530 21.10 26.25 3.99
C ASN A 530 19.85 26.44 3.09
N ASP A 531 18.70 25.92 3.53
CA ASP A 531 17.38 26.27 2.95
C ASP A 531 17.15 27.78 3.10
N ARG A 532 17.23 28.52 1.98
CA ARG A 532 17.09 29.98 1.91
C ARG A 532 15.76 30.53 2.44
N LEU A 533 14.70 29.71 2.55
CA LEU A 533 13.41 30.10 3.11
C LEU A 533 13.29 29.76 4.59
N ALA A 534 13.92 28.68 5.05
CA ALA A 534 13.89 28.24 6.45
C ALA A 534 15.10 28.71 7.29
N ASN A 535 16.10 29.30 6.64
CA ASN A 535 17.39 29.79 7.16
C ASN A 535 18.09 28.78 8.08
N ARG A 536 18.22 27.54 7.59
CA ARG A 536 18.81 26.40 8.33
C ARG A 536 19.22 25.26 7.38
N ASP A 537 20.09 24.38 7.84
CA ASP A 537 20.25 23.06 7.23
C ASP A 537 19.03 22.19 7.53
N ARG A 538 18.59 21.41 6.54
CA ARG A 538 17.43 20.51 6.66
C ARG A 538 17.79 19.10 6.23
N TRP A 539 17.20 18.13 6.91
CA TRP A 539 17.47 16.72 6.65
C TRP A 539 16.29 15.83 6.99
N SER A 540 16.25 14.67 6.37
CA SER A 540 15.43 13.53 6.80
C SER A 540 16.20 12.23 6.69
N PHE A 541 15.96 11.31 7.62
CA PHE A 541 16.35 9.92 7.47
C PHE A 541 15.15 8.99 7.67
N LEU A 542 15.21 7.86 6.98
CA LEU A 542 14.42 6.66 7.21
C LEU A 542 15.39 5.48 7.12
N THR A 543 15.39 4.58 8.09
CA THR A 543 16.01 3.26 7.98
C THR A 543 15.01 2.20 8.37
N GLN A 544 14.78 1.27 7.45
CA GLN A 544 13.85 0.15 7.59
C GLN A 544 14.60 -1.15 7.32
N HIS A 545 14.44 -2.13 8.21
CA HIS A 545 15.11 -3.42 8.13
C HIS A 545 14.19 -4.51 8.66
N GLN A 546 14.26 -5.69 8.04
CA GLN A 546 13.61 -6.91 8.54
C GLN A 546 14.50 -8.12 8.25
N GLN A 547 14.72 -8.95 9.27
CA GLN A 547 15.51 -10.18 9.19
C GLN A 547 14.85 -11.35 9.94
N GLN A 548 14.93 -12.54 9.34
CA GLN A 548 14.69 -13.82 9.97
C GLN A 548 16.03 -14.45 10.38
N PHE A 549 16.12 -14.94 11.61
CA PHE A 549 17.32 -15.55 12.19
C PHE A 549 17.20 -17.07 12.26
N ASN A 550 16.48 -17.69 11.33
CA ASN A 550 16.16 -19.13 11.35
C ASN A 550 17.40 -20.04 11.39
N SER A 551 18.54 -19.59 10.89
CA SER A 551 19.83 -20.29 10.96
C SER A 551 20.52 -20.25 12.34
N LEU A 552 20.10 -19.34 13.22
CA LEU A 552 20.51 -19.26 14.62
C LEU A 552 19.46 -19.90 15.54
N LEU A 553 18.19 -19.56 15.32
CA LEU A 553 17.04 -20.06 16.09
C LEU A 553 15.78 -19.99 15.20
N PRO A 554 15.18 -21.13 14.79
CA PRO A 554 13.95 -21.13 14.01
C PRO A 554 12.82 -20.35 14.67
N GLY A 555 12.15 -19.48 13.92
CA GLY A 555 11.07 -18.62 14.41
C GLY A 555 11.54 -17.32 15.09
N LEU A 556 12.85 -17.08 15.20
CA LEU A 556 13.40 -15.78 15.64
C LEU A 556 13.43 -14.79 14.47
N SER A 557 12.98 -13.56 14.71
CA SER A 557 12.95 -12.46 13.75
C SER A 557 13.30 -11.13 14.43
N GLY A 558 13.83 -10.19 13.66
CA GLY A 558 14.08 -8.82 14.09
C GLY A 558 13.72 -7.82 13.00
N ALA A 559 13.32 -6.61 13.39
CA ALA A 559 13.05 -5.52 12.46
C ALA A 559 13.23 -4.16 13.15
N TRP A 560 13.56 -3.13 12.38
CA TRP A 560 13.46 -1.73 12.82
C TRP A 560 12.84 -0.84 11.74
N ASP A 561 12.22 0.25 12.21
CA ASP A 561 11.72 1.35 11.39
C ASP A 561 12.00 2.64 12.19
N LEU A 562 13.06 3.35 11.80
CA LEU A 562 13.54 4.55 12.47
C LEU A 562 13.45 5.73 11.50
N GLN A 563 12.62 6.72 11.85
CA GLN A 563 12.38 7.91 11.04
C GLN A 563 12.71 9.18 11.82
N GLY A 564 13.22 10.20 11.13
CA GLY A 564 13.49 11.50 11.73
C GLY A 564 13.70 12.61 10.71
N VAL A 565 13.43 13.84 11.14
CA VAL A 565 13.61 15.07 10.35
C VAL A 565 14.23 16.19 11.17
N SER A 566 14.83 17.18 10.49
CA SER A 566 15.41 18.38 11.10
C SER A 566 14.42 19.24 11.89
N ASP A 567 13.17 19.32 11.44
CA ASP A 567 12.18 20.27 11.96
C ASP A 567 10.73 19.84 11.64
N SER A 568 9.77 20.38 12.41
CA SER A 568 8.34 20.07 12.29
C SER A 568 7.73 20.31 10.91
N TYR A 569 8.27 21.27 10.14
CA TYR A 569 7.68 21.70 8.86
C TYR A 569 8.28 20.99 7.65
N TYR A 570 9.26 20.09 7.86
CA TYR A 570 9.99 19.42 6.79
C TYR A 570 9.08 18.82 5.70
N PHE A 571 8.07 18.02 6.07
CA PHE A 571 7.16 17.42 5.09
C PHE A 571 6.14 18.40 4.50
N ALA A 572 5.77 19.46 5.22
CA ALA A 572 4.89 20.52 4.71
C ALA A 572 5.59 21.37 3.63
N ASP A 573 6.91 21.54 3.75
CA ASP A 573 7.74 22.27 2.79
C ASP A 573 8.27 21.39 1.64
N MET A 574 8.79 20.19 1.95
CA MET A 574 9.55 19.36 1.00
C MET A 574 8.68 18.40 0.18
N SER A 575 7.45 18.08 0.64
CA SER A 575 6.58 17.14 -0.06
C SER A 575 5.43 17.84 -0.78
N ASN A 576 5.06 17.30 -1.94
CA ASN A 576 3.84 17.68 -2.65
C ASN A 576 2.66 16.72 -2.33
N SER A 577 2.83 15.74 -1.43
CA SER A 577 1.82 14.73 -1.09
C SER A 577 1.13 15.03 0.24
N LEU A 578 -0.21 15.14 0.22
CA LEU A 578 -0.99 15.45 1.42
C LEU A 578 -0.80 14.41 2.55
N ALA A 579 -0.45 13.16 2.26
CA ALA A 579 -0.17 12.12 3.27
C ALA A 579 1.20 12.24 3.95
N ALA A 580 2.12 13.03 3.38
CA ALA A 580 3.35 13.44 4.05
C ALA A 580 3.14 14.74 4.82
N ILE A 581 2.46 15.71 4.20
CA ILE A 581 2.11 17.00 4.80
C ILE A 581 1.24 16.83 6.07
N SER A 582 0.39 15.79 6.13
CA SER A 582 -0.50 15.51 7.27
C SER A 582 0.11 14.61 8.36
N GLN A 583 1.43 14.43 8.42
CA GLN A 583 2.07 13.61 9.45
C GLN A 583 2.31 14.43 10.73
N SER A 584 1.81 13.92 11.87
CA SER A 584 2.00 14.52 13.19
C SER A 584 3.06 13.80 14.04
N TYR A 585 3.43 12.57 13.67
CA TYR A 585 4.39 11.73 14.40
C TYR A 585 5.21 10.90 13.42
N LEU A 586 6.51 10.75 13.69
CA LEU A 586 7.40 9.83 12.97
C LEU A 586 7.81 8.66 13.90
N PRO A 587 7.67 7.40 13.45
CA PRO A 587 7.99 6.24 14.28
C PRO A 587 9.49 6.06 14.47
N ARG A 588 9.87 5.60 15.66
CA ARG A 588 11.21 5.11 15.98
C ARG A 588 11.06 3.80 16.74
N THR A 589 11.03 2.70 15.99
CA THR A 589 10.73 1.35 16.50
C THR A 589 11.86 0.37 16.19
N GLY A 590 12.20 -0.46 17.18
CA GLY A 590 12.97 -1.69 17.02
C GLY A 590 12.21 -2.82 17.69
N ARG A 591 12.18 -4.00 17.07
CA ARG A 591 11.45 -5.18 17.57
C ARG A 591 12.22 -6.46 17.30
N VAL A 592 12.18 -7.37 18.27
CA VAL A 592 12.64 -8.75 18.16
C VAL A 592 11.46 -9.64 18.53
N ASN A 593 11.10 -10.60 17.68
CA ASN A 593 9.97 -11.51 17.90
C ASN A 593 10.45 -12.96 17.77
N TYR A 594 10.00 -13.81 18.68
CA TYR A 594 10.17 -15.25 18.62
C TYR A 594 8.79 -15.91 18.54
N ALA A 595 8.60 -16.82 17.57
CA ALA A 595 7.36 -17.55 17.37
C ALA A 595 7.60 -19.06 17.34
N ALA A 596 6.83 -19.79 18.15
CA ALA A 596 6.73 -21.25 18.20
C ALA A 596 5.27 -21.68 17.96
N PRO A 597 4.98 -22.96 17.67
CA PRO A 597 3.63 -23.41 17.27
C PRO A 597 2.51 -23.17 18.29
N THR A 598 2.83 -22.95 19.57
CA THR A 598 1.85 -22.76 20.67
C THR A 598 2.05 -21.46 21.45
N TRP A 599 3.12 -20.71 21.19
CA TRP A 599 3.39 -19.43 21.87
C TRP A 599 4.30 -18.52 21.05
N ASN A 600 4.17 -17.22 21.27
CA ASN A 600 5.06 -16.19 20.76
C ASN A 600 5.44 -15.22 21.87
N ALA A 601 6.57 -14.54 21.67
CA ALA A 601 6.97 -13.40 22.48
C ALA A 601 7.59 -12.32 21.57
N SER A 602 7.47 -11.06 21.97
CA SER A 602 8.20 -9.97 21.33
C SER A 602 8.74 -8.97 22.34
N ILE A 603 9.92 -8.41 22.03
CA ILE A 603 10.49 -7.27 22.72
C ILE A 603 10.45 -6.11 21.74
N VAL A 604 9.84 -5.00 22.13
CA VAL A 604 9.64 -3.79 21.33
C VAL A 604 10.21 -2.60 22.07
N ALA A 605 11.06 -1.82 21.40
CA ALA A 605 11.47 -0.49 21.83
C ALA A 605 10.84 0.51 20.87
N GLN A 606 9.94 1.37 21.34
CA GLN A 606 9.11 2.22 20.49
C GLN A 606 8.98 3.63 21.05
N GLY A 607 9.38 4.62 20.27
CA GLY A 607 9.18 6.04 20.54
C GLY A 607 8.82 6.81 19.26
N TYR A 608 8.68 8.12 19.38
CA TYR A 608 8.20 8.99 18.30
C TYR A 608 8.93 10.34 18.27
N GLN A 609 9.06 10.92 17.08
CA GLN A 609 9.29 12.36 16.92
C GLN A 609 7.96 13.04 16.59
N THR A 610 7.47 13.93 17.46
CA THR A 610 6.24 14.68 17.25
C THR A 610 6.51 15.91 16.38
N LEU A 611 5.70 16.16 15.36
CA LEU A 611 5.85 17.26 14.41
C LEU A 611 4.87 18.40 14.78
N GLN A 612 5.40 19.46 15.37
CA GLN A 612 4.63 20.62 15.83
C GLN A 612 4.41 21.62 14.69
N THR A 613 3.39 21.38 13.85
CA THR A 613 3.07 22.18 12.66
C THR A 613 2.04 23.30 12.89
N ASN A 614 1.51 23.45 14.11
CA ASN A 614 0.63 24.54 14.49
C ASN A 614 0.90 24.99 15.93
N ALA A 615 1.46 26.18 16.10
CA ALA A 615 1.82 26.73 17.42
C ALA A 615 0.60 27.03 18.32
N SER A 616 -0.56 27.32 17.73
CA SER A 616 -1.82 27.54 18.46
C SER A 616 -2.52 26.23 18.85
N ALA A 617 -2.02 25.09 18.37
CA ALA A 617 -2.62 23.76 18.53
C ALA A 617 -1.53 22.69 18.69
N PRO A 618 -0.72 22.74 19.77
CA PRO A 618 0.38 21.82 19.96
C PRO A 618 -0.11 20.37 20.05
N VAL A 619 0.54 19.49 19.31
CA VAL A 619 0.28 18.05 19.30
C VAL A 619 0.89 17.44 20.57
N ALA A 620 0.09 16.74 21.37
CA ALA A 620 0.56 16.09 22.60
C ALA A 620 1.66 15.05 22.31
N THR A 621 2.73 15.05 23.13
CA THR A 621 3.83 14.09 23.00
C THR A 621 3.40 12.70 23.51
N PRO A 622 3.37 11.67 22.65
CA PRO A 622 2.97 10.33 23.06
C PRO A 622 4.02 9.69 23.98
N TYR A 623 3.58 8.77 24.84
CA TYR A 623 4.50 7.95 25.62
C TYR A 623 5.35 7.04 24.73
N GLN A 624 6.52 6.69 25.24
CA GLN A 624 7.47 5.76 24.64
C GLN A 624 7.49 4.47 25.47
N LEU A 625 7.59 3.34 24.77
CA LEU A 625 7.61 1.98 25.28
C LEU A 625 9.07 1.49 25.27
N LEU A 626 9.78 1.59 26.39
CA LEU A 626 11.24 1.42 26.45
C LEU A 626 11.71 0.57 27.65
N PRO A 627 11.61 -0.77 27.58
CA PRO A 627 11.00 -1.57 26.52
C PRO A 627 9.53 -1.93 26.83
N GLN A 628 8.85 -2.49 25.83
CA GLN A 628 7.71 -3.37 25.98
C GLN A 628 8.13 -4.82 25.72
N VAL A 629 7.67 -5.75 26.56
CA VAL A 629 7.77 -7.20 26.35
C VAL A 629 6.35 -7.75 26.27
N ASN A 630 6.02 -8.44 25.18
CA ASN A 630 4.77 -9.15 24.98
C ASN A 630 5.02 -10.66 25.03
N PHE A 631 4.04 -11.41 25.54
CA PHE A 631 3.97 -12.86 25.49
C PHE A 631 2.53 -13.28 25.19
N ALA A 632 2.34 -14.20 24.25
CA ALA A 632 1.04 -14.80 23.97
C ALA A 632 1.17 -16.30 23.75
N MET A 633 0.37 -17.08 24.46
CA MET A 633 0.31 -18.54 24.37
C MET A 633 -1.12 -18.96 24.06
N ASN A 634 -1.28 -19.94 23.17
CA ASN A 634 -2.52 -20.64 22.91
C ASN A 634 -2.25 -22.14 22.91
N ARG A 635 -2.85 -22.87 23.84
CA ARG A 635 -2.70 -24.33 23.95
C ARG A 635 -4.06 -24.97 24.18
N SER A 636 -4.44 -25.88 23.28
CA SER A 636 -5.62 -26.72 23.49
C SER A 636 -5.40 -27.68 24.64
N LEU A 637 -6.22 -27.57 25.68
CA LEU A 637 -6.12 -28.39 26.89
C LEU A 637 -6.58 -29.82 26.62
N LEU A 638 -7.59 -30.00 25.77
CA LEU A 638 -8.08 -31.33 25.38
C LEU A 638 -7.02 -32.07 24.55
N GLY A 639 -6.43 -31.43 23.55
CA GLY A 639 -5.30 -31.98 22.80
C GLY A 639 -4.07 -32.25 23.69
N ALA A 640 -3.81 -31.40 24.69
CA ALA A 640 -2.73 -31.61 25.66
C ALA A 640 -3.01 -32.75 26.66
N ALA A 641 -4.25 -33.18 26.81
CA ALA A 641 -4.70 -34.27 27.67
C ALA A 641 -5.06 -35.55 26.88
N GLY A 642 -4.67 -35.64 25.59
CA GLY A 642 -4.91 -36.81 24.74
C GLY A 642 -6.29 -36.87 24.08
N PHE A 643 -7.21 -35.96 24.39
CA PHE A 643 -8.52 -35.85 23.76
C PHE A 643 -8.42 -35.14 22.41
N SER A 644 -7.82 -35.85 21.45
CA SER A 644 -7.82 -35.48 20.03
C SER A 644 -9.14 -35.92 19.37
N ASN A 645 -9.58 -35.22 18.31
CA ASN A 645 -10.64 -35.69 17.41
C ASN A 645 -10.14 -36.75 16.40
N VAL A 646 -8.98 -37.34 16.68
CA VAL A 646 -8.23 -38.25 15.81
C VAL A 646 -7.68 -39.38 16.68
N ARG A 647 -7.99 -40.62 16.33
CA ARG A 647 -7.44 -41.83 16.95
C ARG A 647 -6.57 -42.58 15.93
N LEU A 648 -5.73 -43.48 16.40
CA LEU A 648 -5.25 -44.57 15.55
C LEU A 648 -6.35 -45.64 15.51
N ASN A 649 -6.59 -46.23 14.33
CA ASN A 649 -7.44 -47.41 14.21
C ASN A 649 -6.63 -48.69 14.51
N GLU A 650 -7.25 -49.86 14.36
CA GLU A 650 -6.61 -51.16 14.63
C GLU A 650 -5.46 -51.53 13.66
N ASN A 651 -5.23 -50.70 12.62
CA ASN A 651 -4.15 -50.83 11.64
C ASN A 651 -3.04 -49.77 11.82
N ASP A 652 -3.02 -49.00 12.92
CA ASP A 652 -2.19 -47.80 13.14
C ASP A 652 -2.42 -46.66 12.10
N GLU A 653 -3.56 -46.65 11.40
CA GLU A 653 -3.94 -45.55 10.50
C GLU A 653 -4.67 -44.42 11.22
N LEU A 654 -4.52 -43.20 10.70
CA LEU A 654 -5.00 -41.97 11.33
C LEU A 654 -6.51 -41.72 11.09
N GLU A 655 -7.36 -42.27 11.95
CA GLU A 655 -8.81 -42.12 11.86
C GLU A 655 -9.31 -40.82 12.52
N VAL A 656 -9.77 -39.88 11.71
CA VAL A 656 -10.52 -38.70 12.18
C VAL A 656 -11.94 -39.12 12.55
N LEU A 657 -12.30 -38.95 13.83
CA LEU A 657 -13.62 -39.27 14.35
C LEU A 657 -14.68 -38.32 13.76
N ARG A 658 -15.36 -38.78 12.70
CA ARG A 658 -16.52 -38.09 12.13
C ARG A 658 -17.73 -38.30 13.02
N SER A 659 -18.28 -37.21 13.57
CA SER A 659 -19.54 -37.24 14.32
C SER A 659 -20.56 -36.24 13.75
N ASN A 660 -21.84 -36.53 14.00
CA ASN A 660 -22.98 -35.82 13.44
C ASN A 660 -23.66 -34.87 14.45
N GLY A 661 -23.32 -34.92 15.74
CA GLY A 661 -23.91 -34.07 16.79
C GLY A 661 -23.01 -32.91 17.25
N MET A 662 -23.63 -31.76 17.54
CA MET A 662 -22.96 -30.52 17.95
C MET A 662 -22.15 -30.64 19.27
N PHE A 663 -22.48 -31.61 20.12
CA PHE A 663 -21.84 -31.84 21.41
C PHE A 663 -20.95 -33.10 21.43
N ASP A 664 -20.85 -33.82 20.31
CA ASP A 664 -20.20 -35.15 20.26
C ASP A 664 -18.69 -35.08 19.98
N GLN A 665 -18.17 -33.90 19.62
CA GLN A 665 -16.73 -33.66 19.60
C GLN A 665 -16.22 -33.30 21.00
N PRO A 666 -14.95 -33.61 21.35
CA PRO A 666 -14.27 -32.99 22.48
C PRO A 666 -14.13 -31.48 22.23
N ALA A 667 -15.16 -30.72 22.60
CA ALA A 667 -15.36 -29.32 22.24
C ALA A 667 -14.16 -28.47 22.66
N ARG A 668 -13.38 -28.03 21.66
CA ARG A 668 -11.98 -27.61 21.79
C ARG A 668 -11.79 -26.55 22.89
N MET A 669 -11.45 -27.00 24.09
CA MET A 669 -11.17 -26.12 25.24
C MET A 669 -9.73 -25.63 25.17
N ASP A 670 -9.57 -24.38 24.77
CA ASP A 670 -8.28 -23.73 24.62
C ASP A 670 -7.96 -22.85 25.84
N ALA A 671 -6.77 -23.04 26.39
CA ALA A 671 -6.17 -22.10 27.34
C ALA A 671 -5.37 -21.06 26.55
N VAL A 672 -5.81 -19.81 26.62
CA VAL A 672 -5.12 -18.66 26.03
C VAL A 672 -4.56 -17.81 27.16
N LEU A 673 -3.28 -17.45 27.08
CA LEU A 673 -2.62 -16.54 28.02
C LEU A 673 -1.91 -15.46 27.23
N SER A 674 -2.41 -14.22 27.31
CA SER A 674 -1.69 -13.03 26.88
C SER A 674 -1.11 -12.30 28.09
N ALA A 675 0.12 -11.81 27.98
CA ALA A 675 0.78 -11.01 29.01
C ALA A 675 1.70 -9.94 28.40
N ASN A 676 1.93 -8.87 29.15
CA ASN A 676 2.71 -7.71 28.71
C ASN A 676 3.41 -7.06 29.91
N SER A 677 4.68 -6.71 29.77
CA SER A 677 5.41 -5.84 30.69
C SER A 677 5.95 -4.65 29.91
N SER A 678 5.49 -3.44 30.21
CA SER A 678 5.89 -2.22 29.52
C SER A 678 6.44 -1.17 30.49
N TYR A 679 7.60 -0.60 30.19
CA TYR A 679 8.08 0.62 30.82
C TYR A 679 7.71 1.84 29.97
N PHE A 680 7.03 2.80 30.60
CA PHE A 680 6.53 4.02 29.97
C PHE A 680 7.35 5.24 30.39
N THR A 681 7.73 6.07 29.40
CA THR A 681 8.42 7.35 29.60
C THR A 681 7.95 8.39 28.58
N ASN A 682 8.13 9.68 28.85
CA ASN A 682 7.75 10.78 27.95
C ASN A 682 8.93 11.76 27.79
N GLN A 683 8.94 12.53 26.69
CA GLN A 683 9.94 13.57 26.45
C GLN A 683 9.79 14.72 27.47
N THR A 684 8.55 15.02 27.86
CA THR A 684 8.25 15.97 28.93
C THR A 684 8.39 15.26 30.28
N GLN A 685 9.49 15.54 30.98
CA GLN A 685 9.90 14.82 32.20
C GLN A 685 8.91 14.92 33.38
N SER A 686 8.00 15.89 33.37
CA SER A 686 7.02 16.08 34.45
C SER A 686 5.84 15.09 34.41
N TYR A 687 5.62 14.39 33.30
CA TYR A 687 4.63 13.31 33.24
C TYR A 687 5.06 12.07 34.06
N VAL A 688 4.08 11.33 34.57
CA VAL A 688 4.30 10.05 35.27
C VAL A 688 4.99 9.02 34.34
N GLN A 689 5.90 8.25 34.91
CA GLN A 689 6.70 7.22 34.25
C GLN A 689 6.72 5.96 35.13
N GLY A 690 6.90 4.78 34.52
CA GLY A 690 7.01 3.55 35.29
C GLY A 690 6.61 2.29 34.54
N ASN A 691 6.49 1.19 35.30
CA ASN A 691 6.19 -0.13 34.78
C ASN A 691 4.71 -0.46 34.89
N ARG A 692 4.16 -1.10 33.86
CA ARG A 692 2.87 -1.79 33.88
C ARG A 692 3.07 -3.25 33.45
N LEU A 693 2.72 -4.18 34.33
CA LEU A 693 2.56 -5.60 34.01
C LEU A 693 1.06 -5.89 33.86
N TRP A 694 0.65 -6.60 32.82
CA TRP A 694 -0.68 -7.24 32.77
C TRP A 694 -0.61 -8.67 32.29
N ALA A 695 -1.58 -9.47 32.71
CA ALA A 695 -1.77 -10.85 32.29
C ALA A 695 -3.27 -11.14 32.19
N TYR A 696 -3.68 -11.81 31.12
CA TYR A 696 -5.07 -12.17 30.83
C TYR A 696 -5.17 -13.65 30.41
N PRO A 697 -5.08 -14.59 31.37
CA PRO A 697 -5.51 -15.97 31.17
C PRO A 697 -7.01 -16.06 30.85
N GLN A 698 -7.34 -16.92 29.89
CA GLN A 698 -8.67 -17.17 29.35
C GLN A 698 -8.86 -18.67 29.08
N PHE A 699 -10.07 -19.14 29.30
CA PHE A 699 -10.60 -20.40 28.79
C PHE A 699 -11.66 -20.08 27.75
N VAL A 700 -11.52 -20.70 26.57
CA VAL A 700 -12.47 -20.56 25.46
C VAL A 700 -12.85 -21.96 24.98
N THR A 701 -14.11 -22.18 24.65
CA THR A 701 -14.54 -23.32 23.83
C THR A 701 -15.58 -22.87 22.82
N SER A 702 -15.75 -23.61 21.73
CA SER A 702 -16.66 -23.27 20.63
C SER A 702 -17.40 -24.52 20.17
N TRP A 703 -18.72 -24.50 20.32
CA TRP A 703 -19.65 -25.48 19.77
C TRP A 703 -20.16 -24.96 18.42
N GLN A 704 -20.08 -25.80 17.39
CA GLN A 704 -20.45 -25.43 16.03
C GLN A 704 -21.21 -26.58 15.37
N ALA A 705 -22.24 -26.24 14.61
CA ALA A 705 -23.02 -27.17 13.81
C ALA A 705 -23.47 -26.48 12.51
N PRO A 706 -23.94 -27.23 11.48
CA PRO A 706 -24.50 -26.63 10.28
C PRO A 706 -25.59 -25.60 10.63
N GLY A 707 -25.35 -24.33 10.30
CA GLY A 707 -26.28 -23.23 10.57
C GLY A 707 -26.22 -22.61 11.97
N MET A 708 -25.32 -23.00 12.89
CA MET A 708 -25.21 -22.36 14.21
C MET A 708 -23.84 -22.45 14.89
N PHE A 709 -23.53 -21.48 15.76
CA PHE A 709 -22.37 -21.49 16.65
C PHE A 709 -22.70 -20.93 18.05
N ILE A 710 -22.00 -21.42 19.07
CA ILE A 710 -22.02 -20.93 20.45
C ILE A 710 -20.59 -21.01 21.01
N THR A 711 -20.03 -19.88 21.42
CA THR A 711 -18.65 -19.76 21.91
C THR A 711 -18.65 -19.04 23.27
N PRO A 712 -18.74 -19.78 24.40
CA PRO A 712 -18.50 -19.21 25.72
C PRO A 712 -17.00 -18.97 25.96
N LYS A 713 -16.70 -17.85 26.63
CA LYS A 713 -15.36 -17.49 27.11
C LYS A 713 -15.43 -16.98 28.54
N ALA A 714 -14.45 -17.39 29.34
CA ALA A 714 -14.22 -16.87 30.69
C ALA A 714 -12.72 -16.61 30.90
N GLY A 715 -12.36 -15.46 31.45
CA GLY A 715 -10.97 -15.16 31.79
C GLY A 715 -10.85 -14.15 32.92
N VAL A 716 -9.62 -13.93 33.39
CA VAL A 716 -9.33 -12.98 34.47
C VAL A 716 -8.20 -12.06 34.03
N HIS A 717 -8.50 -10.77 33.85
CA HIS A 717 -7.50 -9.76 33.52
C HIS A 717 -6.89 -9.18 34.80
N TYR A 718 -5.62 -9.47 35.04
CA TYR A 718 -4.80 -8.87 36.10
C TYR A 718 -3.93 -7.74 35.54
N THR A 719 -3.69 -6.70 36.33
CA THR A 719 -2.83 -5.57 35.97
C THR A 719 -2.17 -5.04 37.24
N GLN A 720 -0.88 -4.72 37.15
CA GLN A 720 -0.06 -4.16 38.22
C GLN A 720 0.73 -2.97 37.68
N TYR A 721 0.67 -1.85 38.39
CA TYR A 721 1.44 -0.63 38.12
C TYR A 721 2.52 -0.44 39.19
N ASN A 722 3.63 0.18 38.80
CA ASN A 722 4.63 0.73 39.70
C ASN A 722 5.20 1.99 39.03
N THR A 723 4.78 3.18 39.48
CA THR A 723 5.04 4.46 38.82
C THR A 723 5.59 5.51 39.78
N ASN A 724 6.40 6.42 39.24
CA ASN A 724 6.95 7.56 39.99
C ASN A 724 5.87 8.63 40.29
N ALA A 725 6.27 9.68 41.03
CA ALA A 725 5.47 10.88 41.17
C ALA A 725 5.58 11.75 39.91
N GLY A 726 4.49 12.43 39.55
CA GLY A 726 4.43 13.29 38.37
C GLY A 726 2.99 13.64 37.96
N GLN A 727 2.85 14.26 36.79
CA GLN A 727 1.57 14.67 36.22
C GLN A 727 0.89 13.51 35.48
N VAL A 728 -0.37 13.25 35.80
CA VAL A 728 -1.27 12.36 35.04
C VAL A 728 -2.28 13.22 34.27
N THR A 729 -2.55 12.87 33.02
CA THR A 729 -3.60 13.50 32.20
C THR A 729 -4.98 13.16 32.77
N SER A 730 -5.59 14.10 33.50
CA SER A 730 -6.89 13.95 34.16
C SER A 730 -8.06 14.48 33.33
N SER A 731 -7.78 15.31 32.31
CA SER A 731 -8.72 15.72 31.27
C SER A 731 -8.01 15.84 29.91
N GLY A 732 -8.75 15.82 28.80
CA GLY A 732 -8.18 15.93 27.45
C GLY A 732 -7.59 17.31 27.08
N ALA A 733 -7.66 18.30 27.98
CA ALA A 733 -7.10 19.63 27.76
C ALA A 733 -5.57 19.65 27.83
N THR A 734 -4.93 20.61 27.17
CA THR A 734 -3.46 20.76 27.11
C THR A 734 -2.83 20.90 28.49
N ASP A 735 -3.46 21.70 29.37
CA ASP A 735 -3.06 21.88 30.77
C ASP A 735 -3.79 20.89 31.71
N GLY A 736 -4.50 19.91 31.14
CA GLY A 736 -5.45 19.00 31.77
C GLY A 736 -4.82 17.91 32.63
N THR A 737 -3.88 18.27 33.49
CA THR A 737 -3.11 17.33 34.31
C THR A 737 -3.35 17.52 35.81
N THR A 738 -3.17 16.44 36.56
CA THR A 738 -3.18 16.46 38.03
C THR A 738 -1.91 15.78 38.53
N GLN A 739 -1.26 16.36 39.54
CA GLN A 739 -0.10 15.76 40.18
C GLN A 739 -0.52 14.52 40.97
N THR A 740 0.20 13.42 40.81
CA THR A 740 0.10 12.23 41.65
C THR A 740 1.43 11.92 42.33
N SER A 741 1.36 11.26 43.48
CA SER A 741 2.53 10.72 44.17
C SER A 741 3.00 9.42 43.51
N ALA A 742 4.21 8.96 43.83
CA ALA A 742 4.64 7.63 43.40
C ALA A 742 3.70 6.57 44.01
N PHE A 743 3.25 5.61 43.20
CA PHE A 743 2.26 4.63 43.64
C PHE A 743 2.41 3.26 42.98
N SER A 744 1.89 2.26 43.68
CA SER A 744 1.74 0.88 43.22
C SER A 744 0.26 0.53 43.35
N ALA A 745 -0.35 0.06 42.26
CA ALA A 745 -1.77 -0.25 42.21
C ALA A 745 -2.02 -1.51 41.40
N SER A 746 -3.01 -2.31 41.81
CA SER A 746 -3.42 -3.52 41.12
C SER A 746 -4.90 -3.46 40.72
N ARG A 747 -5.25 -4.15 39.63
CA ARG A 747 -6.62 -4.29 39.14
C ARG A 747 -6.82 -5.72 38.68
N THR A 748 -7.83 -6.39 39.25
CA THR A 748 -8.26 -7.74 38.85
C THR A 748 -9.72 -7.70 38.42
N LEU A 749 -9.99 -8.11 37.18
CA LEU A 749 -11.31 -8.14 36.57
C LEU A 749 -11.59 -9.52 35.96
N PRO A 750 -12.61 -10.28 36.41
CA PRO A 750 -13.15 -11.36 35.60
C PRO A 750 -13.86 -10.78 34.38
N ILE A 751 -13.67 -11.40 33.23
CA ILE A 751 -14.32 -11.05 31.96
C ILE A 751 -15.01 -12.32 31.45
N LEU A 752 -16.33 -12.26 31.33
CA LEU A 752 -17.17 -13.36 30.85
C LEU A 752 -17.90 -12.90 29.60
N SER A 753 -17.86 -13.70 28.54
CA SER A 753 -18.63 -13.45 27.32
C SER A 753 -19.23 -14.72 26.73
N LEU A 754 -20.38 -14.56 26.08
CA LEU A 754 -21.06 -15.62 25.34
C LEU A 754 -21.40 -15.07 23.96
N ASP A 755 -20.69 -15.54 22.94
CA ASP A 755 -20.97 -15.25 21.54
C ASP A 755 -21.80 -16.37 20.93
N SER A 756 -22.85 -16.04 20.19
CA SER A 756 -23.75 -17.02 19.59
C SER A 756 -24.41 -16.48 18.34
N GLY A 757 -24.67 -17.35 17.37
CA GLY A 757 -25.33 -16.94 16.14
C GLY A 757 -25.89 -18.11 15.35
N LEU A 758 -26.85 -17.78 14.49
CA LEU A 758 -27.46 -18.70 13.53
C LEU A 758 -27.14 -18.23 12.11
N ILE A 759 -27.17 -19.15 11.15
CA ILE A 759 -26.97 -18.88 9.72
C ILE A 759 -28.08 -19.60 8.98
N PHE A 760 -29.06 -18.83 8.50
CA PHE A 760 -30.12 -19.33 7.63
C PHE A 760 -29.74 -19.08 6.17
N ASP A 761 -30.00 -20.07 5.32
CA ASP A 761 -29.84 -20.03 3.86
C ASP A 761 -31.23 -20.00 3.20
N ARG A 762 -31.38 -19.24 2.11
CA ARG A 762 -32.48 -19.47 1.16
C ARG A 762 -32.09 -19.06 -0.26
N LYS A 763 -32.43 -19.91 -1.23
CA LYS A 763 -32.53 -19.47 -2.63
C LYS A 763 -33.64 -18.43 -2.77
N THR A 764 -33.40 -17.41 -3.57
CA THR A 764 -34.31 -16.29 -3.80
C THR A 764 -34.10 -15.71 -5.20
N GLU A 765 -35.06 -14.93 -5.69
CA GLU A 765 -34.94 -14.26 -6.98
C GLU A 765 -35.20 -12.76 -6.82
N TYR A 766 -34.24 -11.94 -7.23
CA TYR A 766 -34.36 -10.49 -7.27
C TYR A 766 -33.86 -9.97 -8.62
N PHE A 767 -34.61 -9.04 -9.22
CA PHE A 767 -34.30 -8.45 -10.53
C PHE A 767 -34.07 -9.49 -11.67
N GLY A 768 -34.83 -10.60 -11.65
CA GLY A 768 -34.72 -11.67 -12.66
C GLY A 768 -33.47 -12.56 -12.51
N ARG A 769 -32.89 -12.63 -11.31
CA ARG A 769 -31.60 -13.31 -11.04
C ARG A 769 -31.73 -14.24 -9.84
N SER A 770 -31.37 -15.51 -10.02
CA SER A 770 -31.24 -16.49 -8.93
C SER A 770 -30.06 -16.13 -8.04
N LEU A 771 -30.36 -15.85 -6.77
CA LEU A 771 -29.41 -15.52 -5.72
C LEU A 771 -29.58 -16.49 -4.55
N ASN A 772 -28.51 -16.74 -3.81
CA ASN A 772 -28.61 -17.23 -2.46
C ASN A 772 -28.62 -16.04 -1.49
N GLN A 773 -29.53 -16.04 -0.52
CA GLN A 773 -29.55 -15.07 0.56
C GLN A 773 -29.26 -15.76 1.90
N THR A 774 -28.19 -15.33 2.58
CA THR A 774 -27.98 -15.67 3.98
C THR A 774 -28.70 -14.68 4.90
N LEU A 775 -29.17 -15.16 6.05
CA LEU A 775 -29.64 -14.34 7.15
C LEU A 775 -28.99 -14.81 8.45
N GLU A 776 -28.26 -13.91 9.09
CA GLU A 776 -27.29 -14.21 10.14
C GLU A 776 -27.56 -13.36 11.39
N PRO A 777 -28.50 -13.77 12.26
CA PRO A 777 -28.66 -13.17 13.57
C PRO A 777 -27.53 -13.60 14.51
N ARG A 778 -26.98 -12.64 15.26
CA ARG A 778 -25.92 -12.85 16.26
C ARG A 778 -26.28 -12.15 17.57
N LEU A 779 -26.08 -12.86 18.68
CA LEU A 779 -26.25 -12.38 20.05
C LEU A 779 -24.94 -12.58 20.81
N TYR A 780 -24.42 -11.48 21.36
CA TYR A 780 -23.20 -11.45 22.15
C TYR A 780 -23.47 -10.83 23.51
N TYR A 781 -23.37 -11.62 24.57
CA TYR A 781 -23.44 -11.14 25.95
C TYR A 781 -22.03 -10.89 26.49
N LEU A 782 -21.85 -9.79 27.22
CA LEU A 782 -20.59 -9.44 27.89
C LEU A 782 -20.86 -8.97 29.32
N TYR A 783 -20.12 -9.56 30.27
CA TYR A 783 -20.08 -9.17 31.67
C TYR A 783 -18.64 -8.88 32.13
N VAL A 784 -18.43 -7.67 32.64
CA VAL A 784 -17.20 -7.19 33.29
C VAL A 784 -17.62 -6.31 34.48
N PRO A 785 -17.32 -6.69 35.73
CA PRO A 785 -17.78 -5.95 36.90
C PRO A 785 -17.09 -4.58 36.99
N TYR A 786 -17.79 -3.59 37.54
CA TYR A 786 -17.20 -2.27 37.77
C TYR A 786 -16.06 -2.31 38.79
N ARG A 787 -14.96 -1.66 38.44
CA ARG A 787 -13.87 -1.24 39.34
C ARG A 787 -13.54 0.21 39.00
N ASP A 788 -13.37 1.03 40.04
CA ASP A 788 -12.81 2.37 39.87
C ASP A 788 -11.38 2.27 39.33
N GLN A 789 -11.08 3.12 38.35
CA GLN A 789 -9.84 3.17 37.59
C GLN A 789 -9.38 4.63 37.40
N THR A 790 -10.05 5.61 38.04
CA THR A 790 -9.73 7.05 37.94
C THR A 790 -8.31 7.38 38.39
N ASN A 791 -7.82 6.68 39.42
CA ASN A 791 -6.47 6.84 39.96
C ASN A 791 -5.38 6.06 39.20
N LEU A 792 -5.72 5.29 38.16
CA LEU A 792 -4.73 4.61 37.32
C LEU A 792 -4.18 5.58 36.26
N PRO A 793 -2.89 5.45 35.86
CA PRO A 793 -2.32 6.34 34.84
C PRO A 793 -2.97 6.08 33.48
N LEU A 794 -2.65 6.91 32.48
CA LEU A 794 -3.08 6.74 31.10
C LEU A 794 -1.85 6.85 30.20
N PHE A 795 -1.49 5.76 29.52
CA PHE A 795 -0.24 5.63 28.78
C PHE A 795 -0.44 5.26 27.30
N ASP A 796 -1.15 4.15 27.02
CA ASP A 796 -1.35 3.60 25.66
C ASP A 796 -2.83 3.49 25.25
N THR A 797 -3.70 4.02 26.11
CA THR A 797 -5.14 3.79 26.09
C THR A 797 -5.88 5.02 25.57
N GLY A 798 -6.69 4.81 24.53
CA GLY A 798 -7.66 5.76 24.00
C GLY A 798 -9.04 5.13 23.91
N VAL A 799 -10.02 5.83 23.34
CA VAL A 799 -11.36 5.27 23.09
C VAL A 799 -11.34 4.52 21.76
N ALA A 800 -11.91 3.31 21.72
CA ALA A 800 -11.88 2.46 20.54
C ALA A 800 -12.82 2.99 19.44
N ASP A 801 -12.35 2.96 18.20
CA ASP A 801 -13.08 3.49 17.04
C ASP A 801 -14.25 2.55 16.66
N VAL A 802 -15.47 2.90 17.11
CA VAL A 802 -16.59 1.94 17.08
C VAL A 802 -17.09 1.68 15.65
N SER A 803 -17.17 0.39 15.31
CA SER A 803 -17.59 -0.16 14.03
C SER A 803 -18.48 -1.39 14.25
N TYR A 804 -19.06 -1.95 13.17
CA TYR A 804 -19.86 -3.18 13.26
C TYR A 804 -19.07 -4.39 13.80
N ALA A 805 -17.74 -4.39 13.72
CA ALA A 805 -16.91 -5.38 14.42
C ALA A 805 -16.73 -5.04 15.91
N GLN A 806 -16.49 -3.75 16.23
CA GLN A 806 -16.15 -3.32 17.59
C GLN A 806 -17.32 -3.43 18.59
N ILE A 807 -18.59 -3.49 18.15
CA ILE A 807 -19.73 -3.75 19.05
C ILE A 807 -19.70 -5.15 19.71
N PHE A 808 -18.87 -6.06 19.20
CA PHE A 808 -18.61 -7.39 19.77
C PHE A 808 -17.31 -7.43 20.61
N SER A 809 -16.70 -6.29 20.91
CA SER A 809 -15.45 -6.23 21.69
C SER A 809 -15.68 -6.30 23.20
N GLU A 810 -14.69 -6.84 23.91
CA GLU A 810 -14.66 -6.93 25.38
C GLU A 810 -14.30 -5.60 26.06
N ASN A 811 -13.68 -4.67 25.33
CA ASN A 811 -13.26 -3.37 25.84
C ASN A 811 -13.64 -2.24 24.86
N SER A 812 -14.28 -1.19 25.38
CA SER A 812 -14.58 0.03 24.59
C SER A 812 -13.38 0.99 24.48
N PHE A 813 -12.23 0.62 25.04
CA PHE A 813 -10.95 1.34 24.96
C PHE A 813 -9.92 0.57 24.13
N THR A 814 -8.98 1.28 23.50
CA THR A 814 -7.70 0.71 23.06
C THR A 814 -6.75 0.60 24.25
N GLY A 815 -5.66 -0.17 24.12
CA GLY A 815 -4.72 -0.37 25.23
C GLY A 815 -5.36 -1.13 26.41
N TRP A 816 -4.74 -1.02 27.59
CA TRP A 816 -5.18 -1.75 28.79
C TRP A 816 -5.18 -0.91 30.07
N ASP A 817 -4.94 0.41 30.02
CA ASP A 817 -5.01 1.29 31.20
C ASP A 817 -6.45 1.50 31.68
N ARG A 818 -7.43 1.39 30.77
CA ARG A 818 -8.86 1.39 31.07
C ARG A 818 -9.50 0.13 30.49
N ILE A 819 -10.29 -0.56 31.31
CA ILE A 819 -11.17 -1.66 30.88
C ILE A 819 -12.59 -1.25 31.23
N SER A 820 -13.47 -1.20 30.22
CA SER A 820 -14.88 -0.87 30.41
C SER A 820 -15.59 -1.89 31.29
N ASN A 821 -16.39 -1.43 32.25
CA ASN A 821 -17.40 -2.28 32.88
C ASN A 821 -18.48 -2.62 31.86
N ALA A 822 -19.06 -3.81 31.96
CA ALA A 822 -20.06 -4.29 31.02
C ALA A 822 -21.09 -5.16 31.75
N ASN A 823 -22.35 -4.95 31.39
CA ASN A 823 -23.43 -5.91 31.59
C ASN A 823 -24.41 -5.63 30.45
N GLN A 824 -24.15 -6.24 29.30
CA GLN A 824 -24.73 -5.81 28.01
C GLN A 824 -24.98 -6.98 27.07
N VAL A 825 -25.98 -6.84 26.21
CA VAL A 825 -26.18 -7.69 25.02
C VAL A 825 -26.00 -6.83 23.77
N THR A 826 -25.09 -7.23 22.89
CA THR A 826 -25.06 -6.77 21.50
C THR A 826 -25.88 -7.74 20.67
N ALA A 827 -26.97 -7.25 20.08
CA ALA A 827 -27.79 -8.00 19.14
C ALA A 827 -27.60 -7.44 17.73
N ALA A 828 -27.40 -8.31 16.74
CA ALA A 828 -27.19 -7.90 15.36
C ALA A 828 -27.81 -8.86 14.36
N LEU A 829 -28.03 -8.36 13.15
CA LEU A 829 -28.58 -9.09 12.02
C LEU A 829 -27.82 -8.70 10.76
N THR A 830 -27.05 -9.63 10.22
CA THR A 830 -26.44 -9.53 8.88
C THR A 830 -27.32 -10.27 7.87
N SER A 831 -27.43 -9.76 6.65
CA SER A 831 -27.93 -10.54 5.51
C SER A 831 -27.02 -10.31 4.31
N ARG A 832 -26.60 -11.38 3.65
CA ARG A 832 -25.77 -11.34 2.44
C ARG A 832 -26.55 -11.89 1.27
N TYR A 833 -26.29 -11.37 0.08
CA TYR A 833 -26.79 -11.91 -1.17
C TYR A 833 -25.59 -12.32 -2.01
N SER A 834 -25.54 -13.59 -2.40
CA SER A 834 -24.51 -14.18 -3.25
C SER A 834 -25.11 -14.85 -4.48
N MET A 835 -24.27 -15.12 -5.47
CA MET A 835 -24.67 -15.76 -6.71
C MET A 835 -24.77 -17.27 -6.57
N ASP A 836 -25.90 -17.83 -7.02
CA ASP A 836 -26.18 -19.27 -6.92
C ASP A 836 -25.18 -20.15 -7.70
N LYS A 837 -24.56 -19.60 -8.76
CA LYS A 837 -23.56 -20.31 -9.59
C LYS A 837 -22.11 -20.16 -9.13
N THR A 838 -21.73 -19.00 -8.60
CA THR A 838 -20.30 -18.64 -8.35
C THR A 838 -19.98 -18.47 -6.86
N GLY A 839 -20.98 -18.43 -5.98
CA GLY A 839 -20.83 -18.12 -4.57
C GLY A 839 -20.42 -16.67 -4.27
N GLN A 840 -20.16 -15.84 -5.28
CA GLN A 840 -19.68 -14.47 -5.10
C GLN A 840 -20.74 -13.62 -4.37
N GLN A 841 -20.35 -13.00 -3.25
CA GLN A 841 -21.21 -12.02 -2.58
C GLN A 841 -21.33 -10.75 -3.42
N LEU A 842 -22.57 -10.37 -3.72
CA LEU A 842 -22.93 -9.15 -4.46
C LEU A 842 -23.31 -8.00 -3.52
N MET A 843 -24.06 -8.32 -2.46
CA MET A 843 -24.57 -7.34 -1.49
C MET A 843 -24.47 -7.88 -0.07
N GLY A 844 -24.31 -6.97 0.88
CA GLY A 844 -24.32 -7.21 2.31
C GLY A 844 -25.01 -6.06 3.01
N PHE A 845 -25.89 -6.39 3.94
CA PHE A 845 -26.54 -5.45 4.85
C PHE A 845 -26.28 -5.94 6.27
N SER A 846 -26.04 -5.05 7.21
CA SER A 846 -25.96 -5.43 8.63
C SER A 846 -26.46 -4.32 9.52
N VAL A 847 -27.30 -4.66 10.48
CA VAL A 847 -27.75 -3.78 11.54
C VAL A 847 -27.36 -4.36 12.89
N GLY A 848 -27.00 -3.52 13.85
CA GLY A 848 -26.60 -3.94 15.19
C GLY A 848 -27.02 -2.91 16.24
N GLN A 849 -27.41 -3.39 17.41
CA GLN A 849 -27.73 -2.58 18.58
C GLN A 849 -27.01 -3.14 19.80
N ARG A 850 -26.32 -2.27 20.54
CA ARG A 850 -25.79 -2.57 21.86
C ARG A 850 -26.81 -2.14 22.93
N ILE A 851 -27.20 -3.05 23.80
CA ILE A 851 -28.18 -2.84 24.88
C ILE A 851 -27.46 -3.01 26.21
N LEU A 852 -27.36 -1.94 26.99
CA LEU A 852 -26.70 -1.96 28.30
C LEU A 852 -27.74 -2.12 29.43
N PHE A 853 -27.58 -3.15 30.25
CA PHE A 853 -28.35 -3.34 31.50
C PHE A 853 -27.78 -2.51 32.66
N GLN A 854 -26.46 -2.25 32.63
CA GLN A 854 -25.77 -1.33 33.53
C GLN A 854 -25.03 -0.28 32.68
N PRO A 855 -25.15 1.03 32.97
CA PRO A 855 -24.44 2.05 32.20
C PRO A 855 -22.92 1.90 32.33
N GLN A 856 -22.21 2.44 31.34
CA GLN A 856 -20.78 2.66 31.45
C GLN A 856 -20.47 3.57 32.66
N GLN A 857 -19.45 3.21 33.42
CA GLN A 857 -18.97 3.95 34.61
C GLN A 857 -17.47 4.22 34.55
N VAL A 858 -16.71 3.46 33.75
CA VAL A 858 -15.27 3.69 33.54
C VAL A 858 -15.08 4.69 32.40
N ASN A 859 -14.43 5.82 32.67
CA ASN A 859 -14.13 6.85 31.67
C ASN A 859 -12.64 6.88 31.32
N LEU A 860 -12.31 7.48 30.17
CA LEU A 860 -10.92 7.73 29.78
C LEU A 860 -10.25 8.72 30.77
N TYR A 861 -10.92 9.86 30.99
CA TYR A 861 -10.52 10.96 31.84
C TYR A 861 -11.39 11.04 33.10
N SER A 862 -10.80 11.42 34.24
CA SER A 862 -11.52 11.49 35.53
C SER A 862 -12.50 12.65 35.62
N THR A 863 -12.31 13.74 34.85
CA THR A 863 -13.21 14.91 34.85
C THR A 863 -14.38 14.80 33.87
N GLN A 864 -14.47 13.73 33.06
CA GLN A 864 -15.55 13.58 32.08
C GLN A 864 -16.78 12.87 32.68
N PRO A 865 -18.00 13.23 32.25
CA PRO A 865 -19.22 12.54 32.68
C PRO A 865 -19.30 11.14 32.05
N THR A 866 -19.83 10.18 32.81
CA THR A 866 -20.03 8.78 32.38
C THR A 866 -20.97 8.63 31.17
N SER A 867 -21.80 9.63 30.88
CA SER A 867 -22.67 9.68 29.70
C SER A 867 -21.94 9.90 28.36
N SER A 868 -20.63 10.16 28.36
CA SER A 868 -19.84 10.34 27.13
C SER A 868 -19.48 9.02 26.42
N TYR A 869 -19.67 7.87 27.08
CA TYR A 869 -19.26 6.56 26.58
C TYR A 869 -20.34 5.51 26.89
N GLY A 870 -20.47 4.48 26.04
CA GLY A 870 -21.37 3.34 26.32
C GLY A 870 -22.86 3.72 26.38
N SER A 871 -23.34 4.47 25.39
CA SER A 871 -24.77 4.62 25.12
C SER A 871 -25.33 3.39 24.40
N ASN A 872 -26.66 3.28 24.28
CA ASN A 872 -27.29 2.25 23.45
C ASN A 872 -27.02 2.56 21.97
N ASP A 873 -25.87 2.13 21.47
CA ASP A 873 -25.39 2.48 20.14
C ASP A 873 -26.05 1.61 19.06
N TYR A 874 -26.52 2.27 18.01
CA TYR A 874 -27.13 1.67 16.83
C TYR A 874 -26.19 1.79 15.63
N PHE A 875 -26.04 0.71 14.89
CA PHE A 875 -25.22 0.62 13.69
C PHE A 875 -26.03 0.11 12.52
N ALA A 876 -25.84 0.74 11.37
CA ALA A 876 -26.29 0.23 10.08
C ALA A 876 -25.12 0.32 9.09
N GLN A 877 -24.89 -0.76 8.35
CA GLN A 877 -23.98 -0.79 7.21
C GLN A 877 -24.63 -1.51 6.02
N ALA A 878 -24.31 -1.05 4.83
CA ALA A 878 -24.69 -1.68 3.57
C ALA A 878 -23.51 -1.58 2.60
N ASN A 879 -23.22 -2.64 1.85
CA ASN A 879 -22.18 -2.64 0.83
C ASN A 879 -22.56 -3.59 -0.31
N GLY A 880 -22.31 -3.21 -1.56
CA GLY A 880 -22.53 -4.12 -2.68
C GLY A 880 -22.67 -3.46 -4.03
N MET A 881 -22.96 -4.29 -5.03
CA MET A 881 -23.28 -3.87 -6.39
C MET A 881 -24.79 -3.66 -6.51
N VAL A 882 -25.18 -2.43 -6.88
CA VAL A 882 -26.58 -2.02 -7.03
C VAL A 882 -27.05 -2.01 -8.49
N ALA A 883 -26.10 -1.95 -9.43
CA ALA A 883 -26.31 -2.07 -10.87
C ALA A 883 -24.99 -2.55 -11.53
N PRO A 884 -24.98 -2.97 -12.81
CA PRO A 884 -23.76 -3.32 -13.52
C PRO A 884 -22.67 -2.26 -13.37
N TYR A 885 -21.44 -2.69 -13.07
CA TYR A 885 -20.27 -1.84 -12.82
C TYR A 885 -20.45 -0.78 -11.71
N THR A 886 -21.54 -0.82 -10.94
CA THR A 886 -21.95 0.23 -10.01
C THR A 886 -22.08 -0.34 -8.60
N SER A 887 -21.19 0.11 -7.72
CA SER A 887 -21.13 -0.35 -6.32
C SER A 887 -21.31 0.81 -5.36
N VAL A 888 -21.98 0.54 -4.24
CA VAL A 888 -22.32 1.50 -3.19
C VAL A 888 -21.93 0.91 -1.84
N ASN A 889 -21.41 1.75 -0.96
CA ASN A 889 -21.19 1.44 0.44
C ASN A 889 -21.78 2.55 1.32
N GLY A 890 -22.36 2.18 2.46
CA GLY A 890 -22.98 3.08 3.41
C GLY A 890 -22.75 2.60 4.83
N PHE A 891 -22.52 3.53 5.74
CA PHE A 891 -22.36 3.29 7.17
C PHE A 891 -23.01 4.43 7.96
N ALA A 892 -23.69 4.09 9.06
CA ALA A 892 -24.18 5.03 10.04
C ALA A 892 -24.05 4.47 11.46
N GLN A 893 -23.55 5.31 12.36
CA GLN A 893 -23.56 5.13 13.81
C GLN A 893 -24.47 6.19 14.42
N VAL A 894 -25.50 5.74 15.15
CA VAL A 894 -26.45 6.61 15.87
C VAL A 894 -26.41 6.25 17.35
N SER A 895 -26.32 7.27 18.21
CA SER A 895 -26.27 7.09 19.67
C SER A 895 -27.24 8.05 20.36
N PRO A 896 -27.93 7.62 21.45
CA PRO A 896 -28.74 8.50 22.27
C PRO A 896 -27.85 9.43 23.10
N TYR A 897 -27.76 10.70 22.70
CA TYR A 897 -27.04 11.75 23.41
C TYR A 897 -27.89 12.31 24.56
N SER A 898 -27.30 12.45 25.74
CA SER A 898 -27.97 13.06 26.91
C SER A 898 -27.57 14.53 27.03
N GLN A 899 -28.41 15.43 26.51
CA GLN A 899 -28.14 16.87 26.61
C GLN A 899 -28.53 17.38 28.00
N SER A 900 -27.52 17.69 28.83
CA SER A 900 -27.70 18.41 30.09
C SER A 900 -27.99 19.87 29.79
N ASN A 901 -29.26 20.28 29.95
CA ASN A 901 -29.65 21.68 29.94
C ASN A 901 -29.45 22.28 31.34
N ALA A 902 -29.18 23.59 31.40
CA ALA A 902 -29.04 24.32 32.67
C ALA A 902 -30.37 24.44 33.47
N THR A 903 -31.49 24.13 32.82
CA THR A 903 -32.76 23.79 33.46
C THR A 903 -32.90 22.28 33.54
N ASN A 904 -33.40 21.75 34.67
CA ASN A 904 -33.25 20.36 35.13
C ASN A 904 -33.86 19.23 34.25
N ASN A 905 -34.26 19.50 33.01
CA ASN A 905 -34.84 18.55 32.08
C ASN A 905 -33.76 17.96 31.15
N ASN A 906 -33.22 16.80 31.50
CA ASN A 906 -32.34 15.99 30.64
C ASN A 906 -33.12 15.43 29.44
N THR A 907 -33.14 16.15 28.33
CA THR A 907 -33.66 15.65 27.05
C THR A 907 -32.66 14.71 26.40
N LYS A 908 -33.02 13.43 26.28
CA LYS A 908 -32.27 12.45 25.47
C LYS A 908 -32.68 12.58 24.01
N ALA A 909 -31.71 12.75 23.11
CA ALA A 909 -31.94 12.87 21.67
C ALA A 909 -30.95 11.99 20.90
N ASN A 910 -31.44 11.19 19.95
CA ASN A 910 -30.58 10.38 19.08
C ASN A 910 -29.85 11.30 18.10
N ARG A 911 -28.52 11.22 18.06
CA ARG A 911 -27.67 11.92 17.09
C ARG A 911 -26.89 10.93 16.25
N ILE A 912 -26.70 11.25 14.97
CA ILE A 912 -25.70 10.59 14.13
C ILE A 912 -24.34 11.02 14.68
N ASN A 913 -23.52 10.06 15.10
CA ASN A 913 -22.15 10.32 15.55
C ASN A 913 -21.17 10.25 14.38
N ARG A 914 -21.34 9.25 13.51
CA ARG A 914 -20.59 9.07 12.27
C ARG A 914 -21.53 8.56 11.18
N ALA A 915 -21.33 9.02 9.96
CA ALA A 915 -21.91 8.39 8.78
C ALA A 915 -20.98 8.54 7.58
N SER A 916 -21.06 7.61 6.65
CA SER A 916 -20.43 7.74 5.35
C SER A 916 -21.26 7.07 4.27
N ILE A 917 -21.24 7.64 3.08
CA ILE A 917 -21.78 7.00 1.87
C ILE A 917 -20.72 7.13 0.77
N GLY A 918 -20.48 6.04 0.06
CA GLY A 918 -19.61 5.97 -1.10
C GLY A 918 -20.33 5.31 -2.26
N ALA A 919 -20.03 5.76 -3.47
CA ALA A 919 -20.51 5.19 -4.71
C ALA A 919 -19.37 5.14 -5.73
N ARG A 920 -19.27 4.04 -6.47
CA ARG A 920 -18.28 3.85 -7.54
C ARG A 920 -18.97 3.29 -8.77
N PHE A 921 -18.79 3.97 -9.90
CA PHE A 921 -19.13 3.47 -11.22
C PHE A 921 -17.83 3.22 -12.00
N GLN A 922 -17.62 1.99 -12.48
CA GLN A 922 -16.38 1.57 -13.13
C GLN A 922 -16.64 0.68 -14.36
N PRO A 923 -17.19 1.22 -15.47
CA PRO A 923 -17.55 0.43 -16.65
C PRO A 923 -16.35 -0.10 -17.44
N SER A 924 -15.13 0.33 -17.15
CA SER A 924 -13.89 -0.30 -17.64
C SER A 924 -12.75 -0.06 -16.65
N ARG A 925 -11.59 -0.70 -16.85
CA ARG A 925 -10.41 -0.40 -16.02
C ARG A 925 -9.90 1.03 -16.24
N GLU A 926 -10.13 1.59 -17.43
CA GLU A 926 -9.73 2.97 -17.75
C GLU A 926 -10.71 4.04 -17.28
N ASN A 927 -11.98 3.68 -17.02
CA ASN A 927 -13.07 4.59 -16.71
C ASN A 927 -13.62 4.31 -15.30
N VAL A 928 -13.33 5.19 -14.35
CA VAL A 928 -13.86 5.13 -12.97
C VAL A 928 -14.35 6.50 -12.52
N LEU A 929 -15.49 6.51 -11.84
CA LEU A 929 -16.05 7.65 -11.11
C LEU A 929 -16.32 7.19 -9.67
N ASN A 930 -15.67 7.80 -8.70
CA ASN A 930 -15.95 7.61 -7.27
C ASN A 930 -16.56 8.90 -6.69
N TYR A 931 -17.60 8.74 -5.89
CA TYR A 931 -18.08 9.75 -4.94
C TYR A 931 -17.95 9.18 -3.53
N SER A 932 -17.56 10.00 -2.55
CA SER A 932 -17.79 9.69 -1.15
C SER A 932 -18.12 10.93 -0.34
N TYR A 933 -19.01 10.76 0.63
CA TYR A 933 -19.32 11.74 1.66
C TYR A 933 -19.01 11.15 3.02
N ARG A 934 -18.36 11.92 3.89
CA ARG A 934 -18.11 11.55 5.29
C ARG A 934 -18.62 12.61 6.26
N TYR A 935 -19.36 12.14 7.26
CA TYR A 935 -19.90 12.89 8.39
C TYR A 935 -19.31 12.34 9.69
N GLN A 936 -18.84 13.22 10.57
CA GLN A 936 -18.51 12.93 11.96
C GLN A 936 -18.89 14.13 12.82
N ASN A 937 -19.70 13.89 13.86
CA ASN A 937 -20.11 14.93 14.79
C ASN A 937 -18.93 15.38 15.67
N GLN A 938 -18.88 16.68 15.96
CA GLN A 938 -17.95 17.32 16.88
C GLN A 938 -18.02 16.69 18.29
N ASP A 939 -19.24 16.50 18.81
CA ASP A 939 -19.45 15.98 20.17
C ASP A 939 -18.95 14.53 20.35
N TYR A 940 -18.72 13.81 19.24
CA TYR A 940 -18.22 12.44 19.23
C TYR A 940 -16.68 12.35 19.20
N ILE A 941 -15.95 13.46 19.37
CA ILE A 941 -14.49 13.44 19.51
C ILE A 941 -14.13 13.55 21.01
N PRO A 942 -13.98 12.41 21.72
CA PRO A 942 -13.78 12.41 23.17
C PRO A 942 -12.51 13.16 23.59
N GLY A 943 -12.69 14.21 24.40
CA GLY A 943 -11.59 14.99 24.97
C GLY A 943 -11.12 16.17 24.11
N ALA A 944 -11.78 16.50 23.00
CA ALA A 944 -11.36 17.60 22.11
C ALA A 944 -11.88 19.00 22.52
N THR A 945 -12.29 19.20 23.77
CA THR A 945 -12.54 20.54 24.34
C THR A 945 -11.21 21.16 24.81
N THR A 946 -10.32 21.43 23.86
CA THR A 946 -8.90 21.66 24.13
C THR A 946 -8.37 22.90 23.42
N SER A 947 -7.88 23.86 24.20
CA SER A 947 -7.20 25.09 23.74
C SER A 947 -7.95 25.88 22.66
N GLY A 948 -9.23 26.18 22.88
CA GLY A 948 -10.02 27.08 22.03
C GLY A 948 -10.41 26.51 20.65
N MET A 949 -9.93 25.32 20.30
CA MET A 949 -10.39 24.61 19.12
C MET A 949 -11.76 24.00 19.39
N THR A 950 -12.79 24.64 18.84
CA THR A 950 -14.02 23.98 18.39
C THR A 950 -13.61 22.75 17.58
N ALA A 951 -13.86 21.53 18.09
CA ALA A 951 -13.44 20.29 17.45
C ALA A 951 -14.27 20.03 16.19
N THR A 952 -13.93 20.73 15.10
CA THR A 952 -14.82 20.91 13.95
C THR A 952 -15.35 19.59 13.42
N ALA A 953 -16.68 19.45 13.40
CA ALA A 953 -17.34 18.32 12.78
C ALA A 953 -16.76 18.09 11.38
N VAL A 954 -16.55 16.83 11.00
CA VAL A 954 -16.11 16.49 9.65
C VAL A 954 -17.37 16.37 8.82
N MET A 955 -17.60 17.30 7.88
CA MET A 955 -18.56 17.09 6.78
C MET A 955 -17.80 17.34 5.50
N GLN A 956 -17.45 16.28 4.77
CA GLN A 956 -16.62 16.39 3.58
C GLN A 956 -17.23 15.62 2.41
N ASN A 957 -17.29 16.29 1.27
CA ASN A 957 -17.64 15.71 -0.02
C ASN A 957 -16.35 15.48 -0.80
N ASP A 958 -16.25 14.31 -1.43
CA ASP A 958 -15.11 13.92 -2.24
C ASP A 958 -15.60 13.31 -3.57
N VAL A 959 -15.22 13.93 -4.68
CA VAL A 959 -15.47 13.41 -6.03
C VAL A 959 -14.12 13.12 -6.67
N SER A 960 -13.97 11.95 -7.30
CA SER A 960 -12.80 11.66 -8.13
C SER A 960 -13.18 10.86 -9.36
N ALA A 961 -12.53 11.15 -10.48
CA ALA A 961 -12.77 10.47 -11.75
C ALA A 961 -11.46 10.25 -12.51
N ALA A 962 -11.38 9.16 -13.25
CA ALA A 962 -10.45 8.98 -14.36
C ALA A 962 -11.28 8.46 -15.54
N TRP A 963 -11.23 9.16 -16.68
CA TRP A 963 -12.15 8.89 -17.79
C TRP A 963 -11.49 9.12 -19.14
N LYS A 964 -11.70 8.20 -20.08
CA LYS A 964 -11.33 8.34 -21.49
C LYS A 964 -12.31 9.29 -22.17
N ILE A 965 -11.82 10.45 -22.62
CA ILE A 965 -12.66 11.46 -23.29
C ILE A 965 -12.83 11.10 -24.76
N TRP A 966 -11.72 10.92 -25.48
CA TRP A 966 -11.71 10.65 -26.91
C TRP A 966 -10.39 10.02 -27.33
N GLY A 967 -10.45 8.92 -28.09
CA GLY A 967 -9.26 8.24 -28.63
C GLY A 967 -8.19 7.96 -27.56
N PRO A 968 -6.97 8.50 -27.69
CA PRO A 968 -5.88 8.34 -26.72
C PRO A 968 -5.99 9.24 -25.47
N LEU A 969 -6.89 10.23 -25.46
CA LEU A 969 -6.99 11.25 -24.41
C LEU A 969 -7.85 10.77 -23.22
N ARG A 970 -7.23 10.71 -22.04
CA ARG A 970 -7.87 10.52 -20.74
C ARG A 970 -7.77 11.79 -19.91
N ALA A 971 -8.79 12.10 -19.12
CA ALA A 971 -8.74 13.10 -18.07
C ALA A 971 -8.84 12.45 -16.69
N VAL A 972 -8.22 13.06 -15.69
CA VAL A 972 -8.23 12.61 -14.29
C VAL A 972 -8.50 13.81 -13.39
N GLY A 973 -9.33 13.63 -12.36
CA GLY A 973 -9.69 14.70 -11.45
C GLY A 973 -10.03 14.22 -10.04
N ARG A 974 -9.82 15.10 -9.06
CA ARG A 974 -10.30 14.97 -7.67
C ARG A 974 -10.76 16.34 -7.18
N TYR A 975 -11.83 16.39 -6.41
CA TYR A 975 -12.25 17.58 -5.68
C TYR A 975 -12.77 17.19 -4.29
N THR A 976 -12.10 17.65 -3.25
CA THR A 976 -12.42 17.37 -1.84
C THR A 976 -12.76 18.69 -1.13
N TYR A 977 -13.98 18.81 -0.60
CA TYR A 977 -14.54 20.04 -0.03
C TYR A 977 -15.04 19.85 1.40
N SER A 978 -14.68 20.79 2.29
CA SER A 978 -15.11 20.88 3.69
C SER A 978 -16.37 21.73 3.81
N ALA A 979 -17.51 21.11 4.10
CA ALA A 979 -18.77 21.81 4.31
C ALA A 979 -18.88 22.47 5.70
N VAL A 980 -17.98 22.17 6.64
CA VAL A 980 -17.94 22.81 7.97
C VAL A 980 -17.02 24.03 8.02
N GLN A 981 -15.95 24.03 7.22
CA GLN A 981 -15.07 25.20 7.07
C GLN A 981 -15.43 26.05 5.86
N SER A 982 -16.34 25.58 5.00
CA SER A 982 -16.67 26.15 3.69
C SER A 982 -15.46 26.36 2.76
N THR A 983 -14.51 25.42 2.81
CA THR A 983 -13.22 25.48 2.11
C THR A 983 -12.94 24.25 1.26
N GLN A 984 -12.22 24.45 0.15
CA GLN A 984 -11.55 23.36 -0.56
C GLN A 984 -10.41 22.80 0.31
N ILE A 985 -10.30 21.47 0.39
CA ILE A 985 -9.18 20.77 1.05
C ILE A 985 -8.13 20.36 0.02
N GLU A 986 -8.57 19.72 -1.06
CA GLU A 986 -7.71 19.20 -2.12
C GLU A 986 -8.42 19.29 -3.48
N SER A 987 -7.68 19.62 -4.53
CA SER A 987 -8.14 19.43 -5.91
C SER A 987 -7.00 18.90 -6.78
N LEU A 988 -7.33 18.01 -7.70
CA LEU A 988 -6.46 17.54 -8.76
C LEU A 988 -7.20 17.67 -10.09
N ALA A 989 -6.49 18.11 -11.13
CA ALA A 989 -6.95 18.06 -12.52
C ALA A 989 -5.76 17.67 -13.40
N GLY A 990 -5.96 16.70 -14.30
CA GLY A 990 -4.89 16.21 -15.15
C GLY A 990 -5.39 15.63 -16.47
N LEU A 991 -4.51 15.65 -17.46
CA LEU A 991 -4.72 15.08 -18.79
C LEU A 991 -3.60 14.08 -19.07
N GLU A 992 -3.95 12.93 -19.64
CA GLU A 992 -3.04 11.90 -20.13
C GLU A 992 -3.36 11.62 -21.60
N TYR A 993 -2.38 11.79 -22.49
CA TYR A 993 -2.47 11.41 -23.89
C TYR A 993 -1.64 10.14 -24.11
N ASN A 994 -2.31 9.00 -24.29
CA ASN A 994 -1.70 7.68 -24.42
C ASN A 994 -1.65 7.24 -25.90
N ALA A 995 -0.55 7.55 -26.59
CA ALA A 995 -0.26 7.09 -27.94
C ALA A 995 0.13 5.59 -27.99
N SER A 996 0.48 5.11 -29.18
CA SER A 996 1.12 3.81 -29.45
C SER A 996 2.31 3.55 -28.51
N CYS A 997 3.40 4.27 -28.73
CA CYS A 997 4.74 4.09 -28.13
C CYS A 997 5.11 5.12 -27.06
N TRP A 998 4.27 6.13 -26.80
CA TRP A 998 4.54 7.16 -25.78
C TRP A 998 3.28 7.54 -25.01
N THR A 999 3.46 8.24 -23.89
CA THR A 999 2.36 8.78 -23.09
C THR A 999 2.77 10.10 -22.42
N ALA A 1000 2.09 11.19 -22.75
CA ALA A 1000 2.29 12.47 -22.07
C ALA A 1000 1.26 12.65 -20.96
N ARG A 1001 1.69 13.16 -19.80
CA ARG A 1001 0.82 13.53 -18.66
C ARG A 1001 1.11 14.94 -18.22
N ALA A 1002 0.07 15.74 -18.01
CA ALA A 1002 0.14 17.04 -17.36
C ALA A 1002 -0.87 17.05 -16.20
N VAL A 1003 -0.43 17.37 -14.98
CA VAL A 1003 -1.26 17.31 -13.77
C VAL A 1003 -1.05 18.57 -12.92
N TYR A 1004 -2.15 19.27 -12.68
CA TYR A 1004 -2.27 20.31 -11.67
C TYR A 1004 -2.82 19.73 -10.37
N HIS A 1005 -2.18 20.04 -9.25
CA HIS A 1005 -2.59 19.59 -7.92
C HIS A 1005 -2.54 20.75 -6.94
N ARG A 1006 -3.51 20.81 -6.04
CA ARG A 1006 -3.62 21.86 -5.03
C ARG A 1006 -4.12 21.28 -3.72
N ALA A 1007 -3.37 21.45 -2.64
CA ALA A 1007 -3.68 20.86 -1.34
C ALA A 1007 -3.49 21.86 -0.18
N MET A 1008 -4.36 21.75 0.82
CA MET A 1008 -4.27 22.50 2.06
C MET A 1008 -3.00 22.10 2.83
N THR A 1009 -2.14 23.08 3.09
CA THR A 1009 -0.80 22.92 3.67
C THR A 1009 -0.70 23.76 4.95
N PRO A 1010 -0.19 23.21 6.08
CA PRO A 1010 0.10 23.98 7.28
C PRO A 1010 1.14 25.08 7.03
N SER A 1011 1.13 26.11 7.87
CA SER A 1011 2.06 27.24 7.79
C SER A 1011 2.68 27.55 9.14
N SER A 1012 3.94 27.98 9.14
CA SER A 1012 4.59 28.57 10.31
C SER A 1012 3.90 29.86 10.80
N THR A 1013 3.08 30.51 9.95
CA THR A 1013 2.22 31.64 10.33
C THR A 1013 0.93 31.23 11.05
N GLY A 1014 0.71 29.94 11.32
CA GLY A 1014 -0.51 29.41 11.93
C GLY A 1014 -1.75 29.39 11.04
N THR A 1015 -1.71 30.05 9.87
CA THR A 1015 -2.77 30.11 8.86
C THR A 1015 -2.50 29.12 7.71
N PRO A 1016 -3.25 28.00 7.60
CA PRO A 1016 -3.10 27.08 6.47
C PRO A 1016 -3.47 27.73 5.14
N PHE A 1017 -2.80 27.34 4.06
CA PHE A 1017 -3.01 27.86 2.71
C PHE A 1017 -3.07 26.72 1.68
N LEU A 1018 -3.57 27.02 0.49
CA LEU A 1018 -3.66 26.06 -0.61
C LEU A 1018 -2.39 26.13 -1.48
N ASN A 1019 -1.40 25.25 -1.22
CA ASN A 1019 -0.21 25.10 -2.05
C ASN A 1019 -0.60 24.49 -3.40
N SER A 1020 -0.24 25.15 -4.51
CA SER A 1020 -0.42 24.63 -5.87
C SER A 1020 0.90 24.08 -6.43
N SER A 1021 0.82 22.91 -7.06
CA SER A 1021 1.91 22.21 -7.74
C SER A 1021 1.50 21.82 -9.17
N PHE A 1022 2.47 21.77 -10.07
CA PHE A 1022 2.29 21.39 -11.47
C PHE A 1022 3.36 20.38 -11.89
N PHE A 1023 2.90 19.30 -12.51
CA PHE A 1023 3.70 18.15 -12.90
C PHE A 1023 3.53 17.86 -14.39
N VAL A 1024 4.64 17.59 -15.09
CA VAL A 1024 4.63 17.12 -16.48
C VAL A 1024 5.53 15.89 -16.59
N GLN A 1025 5.05 14.87 -17.31
CA GLN A 1025 5.79 13.63 -17.59
C GLN A 1025 5.60 13.24 -19.06
N LEU A 1026 6.69 12.84 -19.72
CA LEU A 1026 6.70 12.16 -21.02
C LEU A 1026 7.26 10.74 -20.82
N GLU A 1027 6.39 9.75 -20.88
CA GLU A 1027 6.72 8.33 -20.84
C GLU A 1027 7.00 7.84 -22.27
N LEU A 1028 8.18 7.25 -22.50
CA LEU A 1028 8.57 6.62 -23.76
C LEU A 1028 8.59 5.10 -23.51
N LYS A 1029 7.59 4.39 -24.06
CA LYS A 1029 7.30 3.01 -23.69
C LYS A 1029 8.42 2.09 -24.16
N GLY A 1030 8.91 1.27 -23.24
CA GLY A 1030 10.09 0.42 -23.46
C GLY A 1030 11.43 1.12 -23.20
N MET A 1031 11.47 2.45 -22.96
CA MET A 1031 12.71 3.18 -22.67
C MET A 1031 12.73 3.87 -21.29
N GLY A 1032 11.66 4.55 -20.87
CA GLY A 1032 11.64 5.26 -19.57
C GLY A 1032 10.54 6.30 -19.42
N SER A 1033 10.67 7.21 -18.44
CA SER A 1033 9.71 8.32 -18.27
C SER A 1033 10.35 9.60 -17.74
N ILE A 1034 10.46 10.60 -18.60
CA ILE A 1034 11.08 11.90 -18.35
C ILE A 1034 10.07 12.84 -17.70
N GLY A 1035 10.51 13.73 -16.81
CA GLY A 1035 9.65 14.68 -16.11
C GLY A 1035 9.11 14.14 -14.77
N SER A 1036 8.47 15.00 -13.98
CA SER A 1036 7.93 14.60 -12.68
C SER A 1036 6.76 13.63 -12.84
N SER A 1037 6.95 12.38 -12.44
CA SER A 1037 5.87 11.38 -12.41
C SER A 1037 4.73 11.87 -11.51
N PRO A 1038 3.53 12.15 -12.05
CA PRO A 1038 2.36 12.42 -11.22
C PRO A 1038 1.71 11.10 -10.76
N LEU A 1039 2.25 9.94 -11.14
CA LEU A 1039 1.58 8.65 -11.04
C LEU A 1039 1.20 8.29 -9.60
N ASP A 1040 2.06 8.60 -8.63
CA ASP A 1040 1.78 8.34 -7.21
C ASP A 1040 0.68 9.28 -6.68
N VAL A 1041 0.67 10.54 -7.13
CA VAL A 1041 -0.39 11.49 -6.81
C VAL A 1041 -1.71 11.01 -7.43
N LEU A 1042 -1.72 10.59 -8.69
CA LEU A 1042 -2.90 10.07 -9.39
C LEU A 1042 -3.45 8.78 -8.75
N ARG A 1043 -2.59 7.76 -8.54
CA ARG A 1043 -2.95 6.47 -7.93
C ARG A 1043 -3.48 6.65 -6.49
N ARG A 1044 -2.94 7.61 -5.73
CA ARG A 1044 -3.41 7.94 -4.37
C ARG A 1044 -4.72 8.73 -4.37
N ASN A 1045 -4.87 9.69 -5.27
CA ASN A 1045 -5.97 10.67 -5.23
C ASN A 1045 -7.21 10.21 -6.02
N VAL A 1046 -7.07 9.27 -6.97
CA VAL A 1046 -8.18 8.66 -7.68
C VAL A 1046 -8.16 7.14 -7.43
N PRO A 1047 -8.95 6.64 -6.47
CA PRO A 1047 -9.01 5.22 -6.15
C PRO A 1047 -9.29 4.38 -7.40
N ASN A 1048 -8.48 3.33 -7.57
CA ASN A 1048 -8.50 2.38 -8.69
C ASN A 1048 -8.11 2.98 -10.06
N TYR A 1049 -7.45 4.15 -10.10
CA TYR A 1049 -6.77 4.62 -11.31
C TYR A 1049 -5.67 3.63 -11.73
N THR A 1050 -5.88 2.95 -12.87
CA THR A 1050 -4.85 2.15 -13.54
C THR A 1050 -4.11 2.98 -14.58
N ARG A 1051 -2.77 2.89 -14.58
CA ARG A 1051 -1.90 3.39 -15.65
C ARG A 1051 -2.28 2.69 -16.96
N THR A 1052 -2.29 3.43 -18.06
CA THR A 1052 -2.88 2.92 -19.32
C THR A 1052 -2.08 1.78 -19.95
N SER A 1053 -0.77 1.68 -19.67
CA SER A 1053 0.04 0.48 -19.96
C SER A 1053 -0.48 -0.77 -19.25
N ASP A 1054 -0.73 -0.66 -17.94
CA ASP A 1054 -1.03 -1.79 -17.07
C ASP A 1054 -2.43 -2.35 -17.37
N ALA A 1055 -3.36 -1.45 -17.72
CA ALA A 1055 -4.74 -1.77 -18.08
C ALA A 1055 -4.86 -2.66 -19.33
N ALA A 1056 -3.97 -2.49 -20.32
CA ALA A 1056 -3.97 -3.28 -21.57
C ALA A 1056 -3.56 -4.75 -21.38
N PHE A 1057 -2.97 -5.09 -20.23
CA PHE A 1057 -2.54 -6.46 -19.91
C PHE A 1057 -3.49 -7.19 -18.95
N MET A 1058 -4.39 -6.47 -18.28
CA MET A 1058 -5.42 -7.08 -17.42
C MET A 1058 -6.59 -7.62 -18.26
N PRO A 1059 -7.23 -8.73 -17.84
CA PRO A 1059 -8.48 -9.18 -18.48
C PRO A 1059 -9.57 -8.10 -18.35
N PRO A 1060 -10.51 -7.99 -19.30
CA PRO A 1060 -11.60 -7.02 -19.21
C PRO A 1060 -12.37 -7.18 -17.89
N LEU A 1061 -13.02 -6.11 -17.43
CA LEU A 1061 -14.02 -6.24 -16.38
C LEU A 1061 -15.20 -7.00 -17.00
N THR A 1062 -15.32 -8.30 -16.70
CA THR A 1062 -16.56 -9.02 -16.93
C THR A 1062 -17.66 -8.34 -16.12
N ASP A 1063 -18.85 -8.18 -16.68
CA ASP A 1063 -20.01 -7.87 -15.86
C ASP A 1063 -20.13 -9.01 -14.84
N PRO A 1064 -20.08 -8.77 -13.52
CA PRO A 1064 -20.13 -9.85 -12.55
C PRO A 1064 -21.46 -10.61 -12.64
N TYR A 1065 -22.50 -10.01 -13.23
CA TYR A 1065 -23.80 -10.61 -13.44
C TYR A 1065 -23.94 -11.55 -14.67
N TYR A 1066 -22.84 -11.83 -15.41
CA TYR A 1066 -22.84 -12.71 -16.60
C TYR A 1066 -21.72 -13.75 -16.60
#